data_AF-R5PLW7-F1
#
_entry.id   AF-R5PLW7-F1
#
_cell.length_a   1.000
_cell.length_b   1.000
_cell.length_c   1.000
_cell.angle_alpha   90.00
_cell.angle_beta   90.00
_cell.angle_gamma   90.00
#
_symmetry.space_group_name_H-M   'P 1'
#
loop_
_entity.id
_entity.type
_entity.pdbx_description
1 polymer ?
#
loop_
_entity_poly.entity_id
_entity_poly.type
_entity_poly.pdbx_seq_one_letter_code
_entity_poly.pdbx_strand_id
1 'polypeptide(L)'
;MKKLLSLPANLVGYFHKLQNADRQEWFCTSDPTDHKLGSGGGTSWLLEKCRENDAPHKPFNDWLKQEKRILLHAGGQSRRLPGYAPSGKILTPIPVFRWATGQCFDQNLLSLQLPLYEKMMEIAPQGLHTLIASGDVYIRNNEPLQEIPQADVICYGLWTDPSIATNHGVFIASRENPDVLDYMLQKPSVEELGQLMATHLFLMDIGIWILSDKAVELLIKRSHSSSNKEFRYYDLYSDFGLTLGMHPKINDPELNTLSVAILPLPGGEFYHYGTSRELISSTLAVQNRVHDQRMIVQRHVKPHPAMFVQNAEIEIPLTADNSNLWIENSHLGKGWKIHNQHLFTGIPRNEWTIEIPAGVCIDIVPIGEKAYAIRPYGFNDAFKGPLDHPSTLFMGHPFKQWLETRNLSWPTSLLNPDTDIQSAALFPVSHSIEEAEEILKWMIHTPGSDTGKALWLKSRRLSADTISAQANLIRLFGQRKEFQIKNWSFLAKNYEKSVFYQLNLMDAAQEFVTNHIDLPHPLPSGCNRMTRIRDHMFRAKVIQLSGKEFLPEENKAFALLREGLIESVHSQKLSPGRSVYADQIVWSRSPVRIDLAGGWTDTPPYCLNEGGRVVNIAIELNGQPPIQVYIKPNPANRIILRSIDLGAMEDITTYEELHHFTKVGSPFSIPKAALVLSGFSPDFSDIRYSSLEEQLQTIGGGLEITLLSAIPAGSGLGTSSVLAATILGALSDFCGMGWDKNEICRRTLILEQLLTTGGGWQDQFGGVLQGIKCIETQQGFEQSPSVKWLPDMLFTEPEYKSCHLLYYTGITRTAKNILAEIVKGMFLNETKHLHLLKEMKEHAADLSDAIQKGCFPTLGTLVKKTWTQNKALDRGTNPEAIEALIRQIDDYALGYKLPGAGGGGYLYMIAKDPEAAVKIKRTLTQNPPNKLARFVEMTLSKKGLQISRS
;
A
#
# COMPACT_ATOMS: atom_id res chain seq x y z
N MET A 1 -8.47 -15.62 8.24
CA MET A 1 -7.69 -14.91 9.28
C MET A 1 -8.60 -13.88 9.90
N LYS A 2 -8.98 -14.12 11.15
CA LYS A 2 -9.95 -13.31 11.88
C LYS A 2 -9.28 -12.20 12.68
N LYS A 3 -9.93 -11.05 12.79
CA LYS A 3 -9.45 -9.88 13.54
C LYS A 3 -10.30 -9.69 14.79
N LEU A 4 -9.65 -9.62 15.94
CA LEU A 4 -10.27 -9.59 17.25
C LEU A 4 -9.92 -8.27 17.93
N LEU A 5 -10.92 -7.52 18.38
CA LEU A 5 -10.73 -6.19 18.98
C LEU A 5 -11.27 -6.16 20.42
N SER A 6 -10.45 -5.71 21.36
CA SER A 6 -10.96 -5.19 22.64
C SER A 6 -11.35 -3.73 22.44
N LEU A 7 -12.61 -3.37 22.66
CA LEU A 7 -13.16 -2.02 22.46
C LEU A 7 -13.88 -1.52 23.72
N PRO A 8 -14.11 -0.20 23.86
CA PRO A 8 -15.00 0.32 24.90
C PRO A 8 -16.39 -0.33 24.81
N ALA A 9 -17.01 -0.65 25.95
CA ALA A 9 -18.28 -1.40 26.02
C ALA A 9 -19.39 -0.82 25.13
N ASN A 10 -19.54 0.50 25.10
CA ASN A 10 -20.52 1.17 24.24
C ASN A 10 -20.21 0.95 22.75
N LEU A 11 -18.94 1.03 22.34
CA LEU A 11 -18.54 0.89 20.94
C LEU A 11 -18.76 -0.52 20.37
N VAL A 12 -18.68 -1.57 21.18
CA VAL A 12 -18.88 -2.97 20.75
C VAL A 12 -20.21 -3.14 20.00
N GLY A 13 -21.29 -2.56 20.52
CA GLY A 13 -22.62 -2.64 19.90
C GLY A 13 -22.73 -1.91 18.55
N TYR A 14 -21.86 -0.93 18.30
CA TYR A 14 -21.92 -0.08 17.11
C TYR A 14 -20.82 -0.38 16.08
N PHE A 15 -19.71 -1.02 16.47
CA PHE A 15 -18.52 -1.20 15.62
C PHE A 15 -18.85 -1.74 14.22
N HIS A 16 -19.54 -2.88 14.14
CA HIS A 16 -19.89 -3.50 12.86
C HIS A 16 -20.73 -2.60 11.96
N LYS A 17 -21.66 -1.83 12.56
CA LYS A 17 -22.51 -0.90 11.83
C LYS A 17 -21.73 0.33 11.36
N LEU A 18 -20.88 0.89 12.22
CA LEU A 18 -20.13 2.13 11.95
C LEU A 18 -18.96 1.92 11.01
N GLN A 19 -18.34 0.74 11.00
CA GLN A 19 -17.19 0.42 10.16
C GLN A 19 -17.54 -0.48 8.97
N ASN A 20 -18.83 -0.81 8.78
CA ASN A 20 -19.29 -1.78 7.78
C ASN A 20 -18.47 -3.09 7.81
N ALA A 21 -18.12 -3.55 9.03
CA ALA A 21 -17.19 -4.65 9.25
C ALA A 21 -17.92 -5.99 9.28
N ASP A 22 -17.52 -6.93 8.42
CA ASP A 22 -18.09 -8.28 8.36
C ASP A 22 -17.87 -9.03 9.67
N ARG A 23 -18.94 -9.61 10.23
CA ARG A 23 -18.92 -10.41 11.46
C ARG A 23 -18.18 -11.73 11.32
N GLN A 24 -17.97 -12.22 10.09
CA GLN A 24 -17.15 -13.39 9.83
C GLN A 24 -15.66 -13.06 9.99
N GLU A 25 -15.23 -11.88 9.53
CA GLU A 25 -13.84 -11.45 9.58
C GLU A 25 -13.46 -10.75 10.89
N TRP A 26 -14.42 -10.09 11.54
CA TRP A 26 -14.21 -9.27 12.72
C TRP A 26 -15.01 -9.77 13.92
N PHE A 27 -14.36 -9.79 15.07
CA PHE A 27 -15.00 -9.98 16.36
C PHE A 27 -14.55 -8.89 17.32
N CYS A 28 -15.48 -8.32 18.08
CA CYS A 28 -15.14 -7.35 19.10
C CYS A 28 -15.93 -7.60 20.38
N THR A 29 -15.30 -7.32 21.52
CA THR A 29 -15.95 -7.31 22.84
C THR A 29 -15.25 -6.29 23.74
N SER A 30 -15.79 -6.10 24.93
CA SER A 30 -15.16 -5.31 25.99
C SER A 30 -14.82 -6.21 27.18
N ASP A 31 -13.93 -5.71 28.03
CA ASP A 31 -13.75 -6.29 29.36
C ASP A 31 -15.09 -6.29 30.13
N PRO A 32 -15.29 -7.20 31.10
CA PRO A 32 -16.47 -7.23 31.95
C PRO A 32 -16.66 -5.91 32.71
N THR A 33 -17.91 -5.46 32.86
CA THR A 33 -18.28 -4.11 33.33
C THR A 33 -17.72 -3.72 34.71
N ASP A 34 -17.38 -4.70 35.55
CA ASP A 34 -16.90 -4.47 36.93
C ASP A 34 -15.51 -5.07 37.23
N HIS A 35 -14.88 -5.75 36.27
CA HIS A 35 -13.61 -6.46 36.48
C HIS A 35 -12.59 -6.08 35.40
N LYS A 36 -11.49 -5.44 35.82
CA LYS A 36 -10.33 -5.24 34.94
C LYS A 36 -9.58 -6.56 34.81
N LEU A 37 -9.34 -6.98 33.58
CA LEU A 37 -8.69 -8.27 33.31
C LEU A 37 -7.18 -8.18 33.10
N GLY A 38 -6.64 -6.97 32.88
CA GLY A 38 -5.26 -6.79 32.43
C GLY A 38 -5.09 -7.20 30.96
N SER A 39 -3.95 -6.88 30.34
CA SER A 39 -3.74 -7.15 28.91
C SER A 39 -3.67 -8.66 28.59
N GLY A 40 -3.15 -9.49 29.51
CA GLY A 40 -3.12 -10.95 29.39
C GLY A 40 -4.50 -11.56 29.57
N GLY A 41 -5.21 -11.19 30.64
CA GLY A 41 -6.58 -11.65 30.91
C GLY A 41 -7.58 -11.19 29.85
N GLY A 42 -7.44 -9.95 29.35
CA GLY A 42 -8.23 -9.44 28.23
C GLY A 42 -8.00 -10.20 26.93
N THR A 43 -6.76 -10.67 26.68
CA THR A 43 -6.45 -11.54 25.54
C THR A 43 -7.20 -12.86 25.66
N SER A 44 -7.11 -13.51 26.82
CA SER A 44 -7.81 -14.76 27.12
C SER A 44 -9.33 -14.62 26.97
N TRP A 45 -9.90 -13.55 27.52
CA TRP A 45 -11.32 -13.21 27.41
C TRP A 45 -11.78 -13.05 25.96
N LEU A 46 -11.04 -12.27 25.17
CA LEU A 46 -11.37 -11.99 23.78
C LEU A 46 -11.36 -13.27 22.93
N LEU A 47 -10.40 -14.17 23.16
CA LEU A 47 -10.33 -15.48 22.51
C LEU A 47 -11.48 -16.41 22.93
N GLU A 48 -11.76 -16.52 24.24
CA GLU A 48 -12.86 -17.36 24.74
C GLU A 48 -14.22 -16.90 24.23
N LYS A 49 -14.48 -15.59 24.24
CA LYS A 49 -15.73 -15.02 23.72
C LYS A 49 -15.88 -15.17 22.21
N CYS A 50 -14.78 -15.06 21.46
CA CYS A 50 -14.81 -15.36 20.03
C CYS A 50 -15.13 -16.83 19.76
N ARG A 51 -14.54 -17.77 20.54
CA ARG A 51 -14.85 -19.20 20.43
C ARG A 51 -16.31 -19.49 20.78
N GLU A 52 -16.84 -18.92 21.86
CA GLU A 52 -18.24 -19.07 22.25
C GLU A 52 -19.20 -18.61 21.14
N ASN A 53 -18.86 -17.51 20.46
CA ASN A 53 -19.62 -16.98 19.34
C ASN A 53 -19.55 -17.87 18.10
N ASP A 54 -18.36 -18.38 17.77
CA ASP A 54 -18.12 -19.07 16.49
C ASP A 54 -18.43 -20.58 16.56
N ALA A 55 -18.04 -21.22 17.66
CA ALA A 55 -18.05 -22.67 17.82
C ALA A 55 -18.18 -23.06 19.30
N PRO A 56 -19.34 -22.82 19.94
CA PRO A 56 -19.53 -22.96 21.39
C PRO A 56 -19.24 -24.37 21.92
N HIS A 57 -19.46 -25.40 21.11
CA HIS A 57 -19.27 -26.81 21.48
C HIS A 57 -17.88 -27.36 21.17
N LYS A 58 -17.02 -26.58 20.48
CA LYS A 58 -15.70 -27.06 20.07
C LYS A 58 -14.66 -26.80 21.18
N PRO A 59 -13.76 -27.77 21.48
CA PRO A 59 -12.66 -27.56 22.39
C PRO A 59 -11.80 -26.36 21.97
N PHE A 60 -11.28 -25.60 22.94
CA PHE A 60 -10.56 -24.36 22.67
C PHE A 60 -9.35 -24.57 21.74
N ASN A 61 -8.52 -25.58 22.00
CA ASN A 61 -7.32 -25.87 21.21
C ASN A 61 -7.66 -26.28 19.76
N ASP A 62 -8.73 -27.04 19.55
CA ASP A 62 -9.18 -27.41 18.20
C ASP A 62 -9.80 -26.22 17.45
N TRP A 63 -10.34 -25.25 18.17
CA TRP A 63 -10.82 -23.99 17.61
C TRP A 63 -9.65 -23.07 17.23
N LEU A 64 -8.65 -22.96 18.09
CA LEU A 64 -7.49 -22.09 17.87
C LEU A 64 -6.72 -22.48 16.60
N LYS A 65 -6.47 -23.78 16.40
CA LYS A 65 -5.71 -24.35 15.25
C LYS A 65 -6.35 -24.17 13.87
N GLN A 66 -7.61 -23.76 13.79
CA GLN A 66 -8.30 -23.67 12.49
C GLN A 66 -7.83 -22.52 11.61
N GLU A 67 -7.45 -21.41 12.22
CA GLU A 67 -7.01 -20.24 11.48
C GLU A 67 -6.14 -19.32 12.33
N LYS A 68 -5.37 -18.48 11.64
CA LYS A 68 -4.60 -17.40 12.25
C LYS A 68 -5.51 -16.24 12.68
N ARG A 69 -5.13 -15.53 13.74
CA ARG A 69 -5.88 -14.43 14.34
C ARG A 69 -4.97 -13.27 14.73
N ILE A 70 -5.48 -12.05 14.57
CA ILE A 70 -4.85 -10.80 15.02
C ILE A 70 -5.72 -10.20 16.12
N LEU A 71 -5.17 -10.03 17.33
CA LEU A 71 -5.81 -9.37 18.46
C LEU A 71 -5.25 -7.95 18.63
N LEU A 72 -6.13 -6.96 18.75
CA LEU A 72 -5.77 -5.58 19.05
C LEU A 72 -6.45 -5.10 20.33
N HIS A 73 -5.64 -4.67 21.28
CA HIS A 73 -6.12 -4.12 22.56
C HIS A 73 -6.38 -2.62 22.45
N ALA A 74 -7.65 -2.21 22.38
CA ALA A 74 -8.07 -0.81 22.28
C ALA A 74 -9.16 -0.40 23.30
N GLY A 75 -9.54 -1.27 24.23
CA GLY A 75 -10.66 -1.07 25.17
C GLY A 75 -10.33 -0.22 26.42
N GLY A 76 -9.12 0.31 26.53
CA GLY A 76 -8.72 1.11 27.68
C GLY A 76 -9.54 2.40 27.87
N GLN A 77 -9.66 2.86 29.12
CA GLN A 77 -10.44 4.06 29.51
C GLN A 77 -10.02 5.36 28.81
N SER A 78 -8.85 5.39 28.14
CA SER A 78 -8.37 6.52 27.34
C SER A 78 -8.33 7.86 28.09
N ARG A 79 -7.99 7.81 29.38
CA ARG A 79 -7.96 8.95 30.32
C ARG A 79 -7.17 10.17 29.82
N ARG A 80 -6.07 9.93 29.11
CA ARG A 80 -5.14 10.98 28.63
C ARG A 80 -5.43 11.45 27.19
N LEU A 81 -6.46 10.88 26.56
CA LEU A 81 -6.99 11.34 25.27
C LEU A 81 -8.52 11.31 25.33
N PRO A 82 -9.16 12.17 26.15
CA PRO A 82 -10.58 12.09 26.44
C PRO A 82 -11.47 12.14 25.20
N GLY A 83 -11.16 13.01 24.23
CA GLY A 83 -11.98 13.22 23.01
C GLY A 83 -12.21 11.97 22.15
N TYR A 84 -11.34 10.96 22.27
CA TYR A 84 -11.47 9.68 21.57
C TYR A 84 -11.84 8.51 22.49
N ALA A 85 -12.10 8.75 23.78
CA ALA A 85 -12.54 7.70 24.69
C ALA A 85 -13.87 7.05 24.29
N PRO A 86 -14.92 7.81 23.86
CA PRO A 86 -16.19 7.20 23.46
C PRO A 86 -16.12 6.45 22.12
N SER A 87 -15.39 7.00 21.15
CA SER A 87 -15.26 6.43 19.80
C SER A 87 -14.16 5.38 19.67
N GLY A 88 -13.32 5.22 20.69
CA GLY A 88 -12.17 4.32 20.72
C GLY A 88 -10.95 4.89 20.00
N LYS A 89 -9.78 4.87 20.67
CA LYS A 89 -8.50 5.35 20.12
C LYS A 89 -8.14 4.72 18.77
N ILE A 90 -8.45 3.44 18.60
CA ILE A 90 -8.13 2.70 17.38
C ILE A 90 -8.90 3.24 16.16
N LEU A 91 -10.01 3.94 16.38
CA LEU A 91 -10.82 4.59 15.34
C LEU A 91 -10.57 6.11 15.27
N THR A 92 -9.49 6.61 15.89
CA THR A 92 -9.06 7.99 15.73
C THR A 92 -8.69 8.24 14.26
N PRO A 93 -9.34 9.22 13.59
CA PRO A 93 -9.02 9.57 12.20
C PRO A 93 -7.58 10.08 12.08
N ILE A 94 -6.84 9.60 11.08
CA ILE A 94 -5.45 10.01 10.85
C ILE A 94 -5.34 10.72 9.49
N PRO A 95 -4.76 11.94 9.43
CA PRO A 95 -4.61 12.64 8.17
C PRO A 95 -3.78 11.84 7.17
N VAL A 96 -4.20 11.88 5.90
CA VAL A 96 -3.41 11.37 4.77
C VAL A 96 -2.01 11.99 4.78
N PHE A 97 -1.00 11.15 4.55
CA PHE A 97 0.40 11.56 4.57
C PHE A 97 0.74 12.31 3.29
N ARG A 98 1.38 13.48 3.43
CA ARG A 98 1.72 14.38 2.30
C ARG A 98 2.63 13.78 1.21
N TRP A 99 3.25 12.64 1.51
CA TRP A 99 4.20 11.93 0.67
C TRP A 99 3.67 10.56 0.22
N ALA A 100 2.50 10.13 0.70
CA ALA A 100 1.91 8.85 0.35
C ALA A 100 0.87 9.00 -0.76
N THR A 101 0.79 7.98 -1.61
CA THR A 101 -0.22 7.86 -2.67
C THR A 101 -1.13 6.67 -2.39
N GLY A 102 -2.41 6.79 -2.76
CA GLY A 102 -3.40 5.73 -2.60
C GLY A 102 -3.91 5.54 -1.16
N GLN A 103 -3.79 6.53 -0.28
CA GLN A 103 -4.44 6.50 1.04
C GLN A 103 -5.91 6.93 0.95
N CYS A 104 -6.76 6.36 1.81
CA CYS A 104 -8.16 6.75 1.92
C CYS A 104 -8.30 8.02 2.77
N PHE A 105 -9.28 8.86 2.45
CA PHE A 105 -9.50 10.12 3.17
C PHE A 105 -10.01 9.89 4.60
N ASP A 106 -10.78 8.82 4.81
CA ASP A 106 -11.42 8.46 6.07
C ASP A 106 -10.59 7.51 6.93
N GLN A 107 -9.32 7.30 6.57
CA GLN A 107 -8.43 6.37 7.25
C GLN A 107 -8.29 6.70 8.76
N ASN A 108 -8.12 5.66 9.55
CA ASN A 108 -7.96 5.71 11.00
C ASN A 108 -6.76 4.87 11.44
N LEU A 109 -6.44 4.91 12.74
CA LEU A 109 -5.31 4.17 13.30
C LEU A 109 -5.38 2.67 12.99
N LEU A 110 -6.54 2.04 13.15
CA LEU A 110 -6.78 0.62 12.82
C LEU A 110 -6.36 0.29 11.37
N SER A 111 -6.86 1.07 10.42
CA SER A 111 -6.62 0.86 8.98
C SER A 111 -5.14 1.02 8.59
N LEU A 112 -4.38 1.81 9.34
CA LEU A 112 -2.94 2.02 9.12
C LEU A 112 -2.09 0.89 9.74
N GLN A 113 -2.54 0.32 10.87
CA GLN A 113 -1.84 -0.74 11.58
C GLN A 113 -2.01 -2.11 10.90
N LEU A 114 -3.23 -2.43 10.48
CA LEU A 114 -3.62 -3.78 10.05
C LEU A 114 -2.72 -4.39 8.95
N PRO A 115 -2.32 -3.65 7.88
CA PRO A 115 -1.54 -4.23 6.80
C PRO A 115 -0.21 -4.85 7.25
N LEU A 116 0.45 -4.24 8.25
CA LEU A 116 1.70 -4.79 8.79
C LEU A 116 1.46 -6.11 9.52
N TYR A 117 0.41 -6.16 10.33
CA TYR A 117 0.08 -7.35 11.13
C TYR A 117 -0.41 -8.51 10.27
N GLU A 118 -1.18 -8.23 9.21
CA GLU A 118 -1.57 -9.24 8.22
C GLU A 118 -0.33 -9.83 7.54
N LYS A 119 0.61 -8.98 7.09
CA LYS A 119 1.87 -9.42 6.48
C LYS A 119 2.72 -10.27 7.43
N MET A 120 2.83 -9.88 8.70
CA MET A 120 3.53 -10.66 9.73
C MET A 120 2.89 -12.04 9.93
N MET A 121 1.56 -12.10 10.00
CA MET A 121 0.87 -13.38 10.18
C MET A 121 0.86 -14.24 8.93
N GLU A 122 0.93 -13.67 7.73
CA GLU A 122 1.11 -14.44 6.49
C GLU A 122 2.44 -15.19 6.47
N ILE A 123 3.54 -14.55 6.92
CA ILE A 123 4.88 -15.18 6.98
C ILE A 123 5.10 -16.06 8.21
N ALA A 124 4.25 -15.95 9.24
CA ALA A 124 4.39 -16.75 10.45
C ALA A 124 4.29 -18.27 10.19
N PRO A 125 5.06 -19.12 10.89
CA PRO A 125 4.89 -20.57 10.86
C PRO A 125 3.47 -21.07 11.13
N GLN A 126 3.14 -22.29 10.67
CA GLN A 126 1.82 -22.89 10.88
C GLN A 126 1.48 -23.10 12.36
N GLY A 127 2.46 -23.27 13.26
CA GLY A 127 2.23 -23.43 14.70
C GLY A 127 1.89 -22.13 15.45
N LEU A 128 2.00 -20.98 14.78
CA LEU A 128 1.77 -19.65 15.36
C LEU A 128 0.45 -19.07 14.85
N HIS A 129 -0.60 -19.18 15.67
CA HIS A 129 -1.96 -18.78 15.29
C HIS A 129 -2.40 -17.43 15.85
N THR A 130 -1.69 -16.84 16.82
CA THR A 130 -2.18 -15.66 17.55
C THR A 130 -1.16 -14.53 17.56
N LEU A 131 -1.47 -13.41 16.90
CA LEU A 131 -0.75 -12.16 17.09
C LEU A 131 -1.50 -11.25 18.07
N ILE A 132 -0.80 -10.68 19.03
CA ILE A 132 -1.31 -9.69 19.98
C ILE A 132 -0.59 -8.37 19.71
N ALA A 133 -1.36 -7.29 19.55
CA ALA A 133 -0.80 -5.95 19.40
C ALA A 133 -1.58 -4.86 20.16
N SER A 134 -0.90 -3.74 20.45
CA SER A 134 -1.56 -2.56 21.02
C SER A 134 -2.36 -1.79 19.97
N GLY A 135 -3.57 -1.33 20.34
CA GLY A 135 -4.43 -0.51 19.49
C GLY A 135 -4.12 0.99 19.51
N ASP A 136 -3.12 1.46 20.28
CA ASP A 136 -2.77 2.88 20.39
C ASP A 136 -1.35 3.23 19.91
N VAL A 137 -0.75 2.36 19.11
CA VAL A 137 0.59 2.55 18.53
C VAL A 137 0.57 2.30 17.04
N TYR A 138 1.04 3.26 16.25
CA TYR A 138 1.33 3.01 14.84
C TYR A 138 2.78 2.57 14.64
N ILE A 139 2.97 1.41 14.01
CA ILE A 139 4.28 0.82 13.74
C ILE A 139 4.47 0.76 12.23
N ARG A 140 5.66 1.16 11.77
CA ARG A 140 6.06 1.07 10.36
C ARG A 140 7.36 0.31 10.24
N ASN A 141 7.51 -0.46 9.18
CA ASN A 141 8.79 -1.04 8.76
C ASN A 141 9.25 -0.37 7.46
N ASN A 142 10.54 -0.11 7.37
CA ASN A 142 11.17 0.49 6.19
C ASN A 142 11.91 -0.52 5.32
N GLU A 143 12.12 -1.71 5.86
CA GLU A 143 12.86 -2.80 5.25
C GLU A 143 11.98 -4.06 5.21
N PRO A 144 12.31 -5.04 4.35
CA PRO A 144 11.61 -6.32 4.30
C PRO A 144 11.56 -7.00 5.68
N LEU A 145 10.45 -7.66 5.99
CA LEU A 145 10.31 -8.42 7.22
C LEU A 145 11.24 -9.64 7.17
N GLN A 146 11.86 -9.94 8.30
CA GLN A 146 12.67 -11.14 8.49
C GLN A 146 11.79 -12.39 8.58
N GLU A 147 12.39 -13.55 8.30
CA GLU A 147 11.74 -14.84 8.58
C GLU A 147 11.46 -14.99 10.07
N ILE A 148 10.29 -15.52 10.40
CA ILE A 148 9.87 -15.74 11.78
C ILE A 148 10.36 -17.13 12.23
N PRO A 149 11.23 -17.22 13.25
CA PRO A 149 11.77 -18.49 13.69
C PRO A 149 10.70 -19.33 14.39
N GLN A 150 10.97 -20.63 14.52
CA GLN A 150 10.13 -21.53 15.31
C GLN A 150 10.43 -21.32 16.80
N ALA A 151 9.50 -20.74 17.53
CA ALA A 151 9.50 -20.65 18.99
C ALA A 151 8.07 -20.59 19.51
N ASP A 152 7.86 -20.80 20.81
CA ASP A 152 6.53 -20.74 21.41
C ASP A 152 6.00 -19.29 21.51
N VAL A 153 6.91 -18.32 21.68
CA VAL A 153 6.62 -16.87 21.73
C VAL A 153 7.63 -16.11 20.89
N ILE A 154 7.13 -15.23 20.01
CA ILE A 154 7.94 -14.30 19.22
C ILE A 154 7.65 -12.89 19.70
N CYS A 155 8.68 -12.20 20.17
CA CYS A 155 8.59 -10.83 20.64
C CYS A 155 9.28 -9.89 19.64
N TYR A 156 8.54 -8.91 19.11
CA TYR A 156 9.17 -7.88 18.27
C TYR A 156 9.68 -6.72 19.12
N GLY A 157 10.88 -6.25 18.80
CA GLY A 157 11.49 -5.12 19.46
C GLY A 157 12.12 -4.11 18.51
N LEU A 158 12.47 -2.94 19.05
CA LEU A 158 13.23 -1.91 18.36
C LEU A 158 14.53 -1.61 19.08
N TRP A 159 15.57 -1.40 18.29
CA TRP A 159 16.80 -0.76 18.76
C TRP A 159 16.51 0.70 19.04
N THR A 160 16.73 1.13 20.28
CA THR A 160 16.50 2.51 20.70
C THR A 160 17.52 2.96 21.74
N ASP A 161 17.57 4.26 21.98
CA ASP A 161 18.37 4.84 23.05
C ASP A 161 17.80 4.45 24.43
N PRO A 162 18.64 4.16 25.45
CA PRO A 162 18.19 3.82 26.79
C PRO A 162 17.14 4.78 27.38
N SER A 163 17.24 6.09 27.07
CA SER A 163 16.32 7.11 27.58
C SER A 163 14.88 6.95 27.08
N ILE A 164 14.70 6.39 25.89
CA ILE A 164 13.38 6.11 25.31
C ILE A 164 12.83 4.81 25.92
N ALA A 165 13.68 3.81 26.12
CA ALA A 165 13.32 2.49 26.62
C ALA A 165 12.74 2.52 28.06
N THR A 166 13.09 3.51 28.89
CA THR A 166 12.65 3.56 30.30
C THR A 166 11.13 3.64 30.51
N ASN A 167 10.38 4.02 29.48
CA ASN A 167 8.92 4.11 29.56
C ASN A 167 8.20 2.82 29.10
N HIS A 168 8.95 1.83 28.62
CA HIS A 168 8.45 0.64 27.94
C HIS A 168 8.96 -0.65 28.59
N GLY A 169 8.42 -1.79 28.14
CA GLY A 169 9.05 -3.09 28.38
C GLY A 169 10.34 -3.20 27.57
N VAL A 170 11.33 -3.89 28.10
CA VAL A 170 12.63 -4.08 27.46
C VAL A 170 12.99 -5.56 27.48
N PHE A 171 13.23 -6.13 26.31
CA PHE A 171 13.74 -7.49 26.14
C PHE A 171 15.27 -7.46 26.27
N ILE A 172 15.81 -8.34 27.11
CA ILE A 172 17.24 -8.50 27.32
C ILE A 172 17.67 -9.82 26.68
N ALA A 173 18.72 -9.76 25.86
CA ALA A 173 19.32 -10.93 25.23
C ALA A 173 20.83 -10.95 25.49
N SER A 174 21.41 -12.13 25.68
CA SER A 174 22.87 -12.27 25.77
C SER A 174 23.52 -11.92 24.44
N ARG A 175 24.71 -11.31 24.47
CA ARG A 175 25.50 -11.05 23.25
C ARG A 175 25.90 -12.35 22.51
N GLU A 176 25.93 -13.49 23.21
CA GLU A 176 26.22 -14.79 22.60
C GLU A 176 25.02 -15.38 21.84
N ASN A 177 23.80 -15.05 22.28
CA ASN A 177 22.54 -15.55 21.70
C ASN A 177 21.55 -14.38 21.55
N PRO A 178 21.77 -13.47 20.58
CA PRO A 178 21.01 -12.21 20.48
C PRO A 178 19.53 -12.41 20.10
N ASP A 179 19.20 -13.55 19.49
CA ASP A 179 17.85 -13.84 18.98
C ASP A 179 16.96 -14.58 20.01
N VAL A 180 17.51 -14.94 21.18
CA VAL A 180 16.80 -15.66 22.24
C VAL A 180 16.63 -14.75 23.45
N LEU A 181 15.42 -14.70 24.00
CA LEU A 181 15.15 -13.91 25.20
C LEU A 181 15.88 -14.50 26.39
N ASP A 182 16.71 -13.69 27.04
CA ASP A 182 17.29 -14.03 28.33
C ASP A 182 16.29 -13.74 29.45
N TYR A 183 15.83 -12.49 29.55
CA TYR A 183 14.73 -12.08 30.42
C TYR A 183 14.16 -10.73 29.99
N MET A 184 12.99 -10.37 30.52
CA MET A 184 12.35 -9.07 30.30
C MET A 184 12.49 -8.16 31.52
N LEU A 185 12.57 -6.85 31.29
CA LEU A 185 12.46 -5.79 32.30
C LEU A 185 11.26 -4.89 31.99
N GLN A 186 10.58 -4.40 33.02
CA GLN A 186 9.47 -3.46 32.87
C GLN A 186 9.90 -2.07 33.36
N LYS A 187 9.96 -1.10 32.43
CA LYS A 187 10.33 0.30 32.70
C LYS A 187 11.64 0.43 33.50
N PRO A 188 12.74 -0.19 33.02
CA PRO A 188 14.02 -0.14 33.70
C PRO A 188 14.58 1.29 33.73
N SER A 189 15.48 1.56 34.67
CA SER A 189 16.20 2.83 34.71
C SER A 189 17.32 2.87 33.66
N VAL A 190 17.74 4.07 33.27
CA VAL A 190 18.91 4.23 32.36
C VAL A 190 20.18 3.62 32.96
N GLU A 191 20.34 3.72 34.28
CA GLU A 191 21.50 3.15 34.99
C GLU A 191 21.50 1.62 34.93
N GLU A 192 20.35 0.99 35.16
CA GLU A 192 20.18 -0.46 35.05
C GLU A 192 20.49 -0.97 33.64
N LEU A 193 19.97 -0.30 32.61
CA LEU A 193 20.29 -0.63 31.22
C LEU A 193 21.78 -0.45 30.92
N GLY A 194 22.37 0.64 31.41
CA GLY A 194 23.79 0.95 31.21
C GLY A 194 24.73 -0.12 31.78
N GLN A 195 24.40 -0.69 32.95
CA GLN A 195 25.17 -1.79 33.55
C GLN A 195 25.10 -3.07 32.70
N LEU A 196 23.98 -3.33 32.04
CA LEU A 196 23.76 -4.53 31.22
C LEU A 196 24.43 -4.46 29.84
N MET A 197 24.70 -3.27 29.30
CA MET A 197 25.23 -3.08 27.92
C MET A 197 26.54 -3.82 27.64
N ALA A 198 27.37 -4.07 28.66
CA ALA A 198 28.64 -4.77 28.48
C ALA A 198 28.45 -6.23 28.08
N THR A 199 27.44 -6.89 28.63
CA THR A 199 27.21 -8.35 28.51
C THR A 199 25.97 -8.69 27.68
N HIS A 200 25.00 -7.78 27.62
CA HIS A 200 23.70 -8.01 26.99
C HIS A 200 23.40 -6.96 25.92
N LEU A 201 22.48 -7.34 25.05
CA LEU A 201 21.76 -6.46 24.14
C LEU A 201 20.36 -6.24 24.70
N PHE A 202 19.78 -5.08 24.42
CA PHE A 202 18.41 -4.79 24.80
C PHE A 202 17.60 -4.25 23.63
N LEU A 203 16.34 -4.66 23.54
CA LEU A 203 15.38 -4.16 22.56
C LEU A 203 14.15 -3.63 23.30
N MET A 204 13.68 -2.45 22.90
CA MET A 204 12.42 -1.92 23.41
C MET A 204 11.26 -2.70 22.82
N ASP A 205 10.36 -3.18 23.67
CA ASP A 205 9.12 -3.83 23.25
C ASP A 205 8.21 -2.83 22.53
N ILE A 206 7.78 -3.20 21.33
CA ILE A 206 6.83 -2.41 20.54
C ILE A 206 5.38 -2.88 20.72
N GLY A 207 5.16 -3.89 21.55
CA GLY A 207 3.86 -4.46 21.82
C GLY A 207 3.31 -5.24 20.65
N ILE A 208 4.15 -5.98 19.90
CA ILE A 208 3.71 -7.00 18.93
C ILE A 208 4.30 -8.35 19.34
N TRP A 209 3.42 -9.29 19.68
CA TRP A 209 3.78 -10.61 20.18
C TRP A 209 3.05 -11.66 19.35
N ILE A 210 3.74 -12.69 18.88
CA ILE A 210 3.13 -13.84 18.19
C ILE A 210 3.28 -15.07 19.06
N LEU A 211 2.17 -15.73 19.37
CA LEU A 211 2.10 -16.83 20.31
C LEU A 211 1.68 -18.12 19.59
N SER A 212 2.34 -19.20 19.98
CA SER A 212 1.93 -20.57 19.69
C SER A 212 0.67 -20.97 20.45
N ASP A 213 0.03 -22.05 20.01
CA ASP A 213 -1.14 -22.59 20.71
C ASP A 213 -0.82 -22.97 22.16
N LYS A 214 0.38 -23.52 22.41
CA LYS A 214 0.87 -23.87 23.75
C LYS A 214 0.98 -22.63 24.64
N ALA A 215 1.57 -21.56 24.13
CA ALA A 215 1.71 -20.30 24.87
C ALA A 215 0.34 -19.68 25.20
N VAL A 216 -0.61 -19.72 24.26
CA VAL A 216 -1.98 -19.23 24.47
C VAL A 216 -2.72 -20.05 25.54
N GLU A 217 -2.57 -21.38 25.53
CA GLU A 217 -3.19 -22.25 26.54
C GLU A 217 -2.70 -21.92 27.95
N LEU A 218 -1.37 -21.76 28.13
CA LEU A 218 -0.81 -21.37 29.41
C LEU A 218 -1.21 -19.95 29.83
N LEU A 219 -1.27 -19.00 28.88
CA LEU A 219 -1.78 -17.65 29.13
C LEU A 219 -3.21 -17.70 29.68
N ILE A 220 -4.11 -18.45 29.03
CA ILE A 220 -5.49 -18.63 29.50
C ILE A 220 -5.54 -19.28 30.87
N LYS A 221 -4.77 -20.35 31.10
CA LYS A 221 -4.70 -21.03 32.39
C LYS A 221 -4.32 -20.07 33.52
N ARG A 222 -3.40 -19.12 33.27
CA ARG A 222 -2.99 -18.12 34.27
C ARG A 222 -3.91 -16.91 34.36
N SER A 223 -4.78 -16.68 33.38
CA SER A 223 -5.84 -15.67 33.45
C SER A 223 -7.03 -16.10 34.33
N HIS A 224 -7.13 -17.38 34.68
CA HIS A 224 -8.16 -17.91 35.60
C HIS A 224 -7.65 -18.03 37.05
N SER A 225 -8.58 -17.96 38.00
CA SER A 225 -8.30 -18.26 39.41
C SER A 225 -8.13 -19.77 39.65
N SER A 226 -7.51 -20.15 40.76
CA SER A 226 -7.18 -21.55 41.12
C SER A 226 -8.39 -22.49 41.21
N SER A 227 -9.62 -21.95 41.21
CA SER A 227 -10.89 -22.69 41.18
C SER A 227 -11.50 -22.85 39.78
N ASN A 228 -10.80 -22.43 38.70
CA ASN A 228 -11.16 -22.57 37.29
C ASN A 228 -12.51 -21.96 36.86
N LYS A 229 -13.07 -21.01 37.63
CA LYS A 229 -14.41 -20.44 37.34
C LYS A 229 -14.46 -18.93 37.14
N GLU A 230 -13.44 -18.18 37.55
CA GLU A 230 -13.44 -16.70 37.44
C GLU A 230 -12.12 -16.18 36.90
N PHE A 231 -12.22 -15.19 36.00
CA PHE A 231 -11.07 -14.45 35.49
C PHE A 231 -10.45 -13.59 36.58
N ARG A 232 -9.12 -13.61 36.68
CA ARG A 232 -8.35 -12.68 37.53
C ARG A 232 -7.63 -11.64 36.69
N TYR A 233 -7.21 -10.55 37.32
CA TYR A 233 -6.31 -9.59 36.68
C TYR A 233 -4.99 -10.29 36.34
N TYR A 234 -4.60 -10.25 35.07
CA TYR A 234 -3.34 -10.80 34.58
C TYR A 234 -2.82 -9.92 33.43
N ASP A 235 -1.66 -9.29 33.61
CA ASP A 235 -1.06 -8.41 32.63
C ASP A 235 0.00 -9.13 31.77
N LEU A 236 -0.03 -8.89 30.47
CA LEU A 236 0.88 -9.50 29.51
C LEU A 236 2.34 -9.08 29.76
N TYR A 237 2.56 -7.84 30.20
CA TYR A 237 3.91 -7.29 30.34
C TYR A 237 4.49 -7.50 31.74
N SER A 238 3.72 -7.20 32.80
CA SER A 238 4.23 -7.33 34.17
C SER A 238 4.17 -8.75 34.72
N ASP A 239 3.21 -9.57 34.27
CA ASP A 239 3.00 -10.89 34.87
C ASP A 239 3.49 -11.99 33.92
N PHE A 240 2.99 -12.04 32.69
CA PHE A 240 3.38 -13.05 31.72
C PHE A 240 4.82 -12.81 31.20
N GLY A 241 5.13 -11.60 30.72
CA GLY A 241 6.42 -11.27 30.12
C GLY A 241 7.62 -11.49 31.04
N LEU A 242 7.49 -11.19 32.33
CA LEU A 242 8.56 -11.40 33.31
C LEU A 242 8.82 -12.88 33.68
N THR A 243 7.93 -13.80 33.26
CA THR A 243 8.14 -15.26 33.37
C THR A 243 8.82 -15.87 32.15
N LEU A 244 9.06 -15.08 31.10
CA LEU A 244 9.63 -15.56 29.85
C LEU A 244 11.16 -15.40 29.81
N GLY A 245 11.80 -16.26 29.04
CA GLY A 245 13.24 -16.25 28.78
C GLY A 245 14.01 -17.36 29.51
N MET A 246 15.32 -17.39 29.26
CA MET A 246 16.24 -18.38 29.84
C MET A 246 16.46 -18.18 31.35
N HIS A 247 16.51 -16.94 31.82
CA HIS A 247 16.72 -16.56 33.21
C HIS A 247 15.62 -15.61 33.71
N PRO A 248 14.35 -16.07 33.75
CA PRO A 248 13.18 -15.22 33.97
C PRO A 248 13.19 -14.57 35.36
N LYS A 249 12.59 -13.38 35.48
CA LYS A 249 12.51 -12.64 36.75
C LYS A 249 11.45 -13.21 37.69
N ILE A 250 10.41 -13.83 37.14
CA ILE A 250 9.35 -14.51 37.89
C ILE A 250 9.41 -16.00 37.57
N ASN A 251 9.49 -16.82 38.62
CA ASN A 251 9.53 -18.27 38.49
C ASN A 251 8.11 -18.84 38.33
N ASP A 252 7.83 -19.49 37.20
CA ASP A 252 6.62 -20.22 36.90
C ASP A 252 6.98 -21.48 36.07
N PRO A 253 7.03 -22.67 36.70
CA PRO A 253 7.61 -23.87 36.09
C PRO A 253 6.99 -24.29 34.75
N GLU A 254 5.76 -23.91 34.45
CA GLU A 254 5.12 -24.23 33.17
C GLU A 254 5.45 -23.19 32.10
N LEU A 255 5.38 -21.90 32.45
CA LEU A 255 5.67 -20.79 31.54
C LEU A 255 7.16 -20.70 31.20
N ASN A 256 8.04 -21.00 32.14
CA ASN A 256 9.49 -21.01 31.91
C ASN A 256 9.92 -22.11 30.92
N THR A 257 9.04 -23.05 30.53
CA THR A 257 9.32 -24.04 29.46
C THR A 257 9.04 -23.52 28.04
N LEU A 258 8.49 -22.30 27.91
CA LEU A 258 8.21 -21.71 26.61
C LEU A 258 9.52 -21.21 25.99
N SER A 259 9.78 -21.65 24.76
CA SER A 259 10.85 -21.10 23.94
C SER A 259 10.47 -19.71 23.46
N VAL A 260 11.38 -18.73 23.61
CA VAL A 260 11.10 -17.33 23.26
C VAL A 260 12.19 -16.77 22.36
N ALA A 261 11.79 -16.30 21.18
CA ALA A 261 12.67 -15.61 20.25
C ALA A 261 12.34 -14.11 20.22
N ILE A 262 13.38 -13.28 20.10
CA ILE A 262 13.25 -11.84 19.92
C ILE A 262 13.63 -11.51 18.48
N LEU A 263 12.79 -10.72 17.82
CA LEU A 263 13.08 -10.20 16.48
C LEU A 263 13.13 -8.67 16.49
N PRO A 264 14.25 -8.05 16.07
CA PRO A 264 14.23 -6.61 15.78
C PRO A 264 13.32 -6.34 14.59
N LEU A 265 12.56 -5.24 14.61
CA LEU A 265 11.84 -4.78 13.43
C LEU A 265 12.78 -3.94 12.53
N PRO A 266 13.19 -4.43 11.34
CA PRO A 266 14.19 -3.75 10.52
C PRO A 266 13.69 -2.40 9.99
N GLY A 267 14.52 -1.36 10.18
CA GLY A 267 14.15 0.03 9.89
C GLY A 267 12.84 0.46 10.55
N GLY A 268 12.48 -0.15 11.69
CA GLY A 268 11.17 0.03 12.29
C GLY A 268 11.01 1.39 13.00
N GLU A 269 9.83 1.97 12.87
CA GLU A 269 9.46 3.25 13.48
C GLU A 269 8.25 3.04 14.39
N PHE A 270 8.29 3.66 15.58
CA PHE A 270 7.28 3.52 16.62
C PHE A 270 6.66 4.88 16.94
N TYR A 271 5.33 4.96 16.80
CA TYR A 271 4.57 6.19 17.01
C TYR A 271 3.42 5.94 17.98
N HIS A 272 3.48 6.55 19.15
CA HIS A 272 2.44 6.39 20.17
C HIS A 272 1.29 7.39 19.94
N TYR A 273 0.05 6.99 20.21
CA TYR A 273 -1.17 7.80 20.04
C TYR A 273 -2.01 7.84 21.34
N GLY A 274 -1.37 7.61 22.48
CA GLY A 274 -2.06 7.45 23.76
C GLY A 274 -2.46 8.74 24.49
N THR A 275 -1.92 9.90 24.10
CA THR A 275 -2.17 11.22 24.70
C THR A 275 -2.41 12.31 23.64
N SER A 276 -2.99 13.44 24.04
CA SER A 276 -3.19 14.61 23.17
C SER A 276 -1.91 15.11 22.49
N ARG A 277 -0.81 15.16 23.25
CA ARG A 277 0.51 15.58 22.75
C ARG A 277 1.04 14.59 21.72
N GLU A 278 0.99 13.30 22.06
CA GLU A 278 1.50 12.22 21.21
C GLU A 278 0.71 12.12 19.90
N LEU A 279 -0.62 12.30 19.92
CA LEU A 279 -1.45 12.35 18.71
C LEU A 279 -0.90 13.35 17.68
N ILE A 280 -0.54 14.55 18.14
CA ILE A 280 -0.01 15.61 17.27
C ILE A 280 1.46 15.34 16.91
N SER A 281 2.32 15.03 17.89
CA SER A 281 3.75 14.86 17.65
C SER A 281 4.07 13.65 16.78
N SER A 282 3.37 12.52 16.98
CA SER A 282 3.48 11.32 16.16
C SER A 282 3.01 11.57 14.74
N THR A 283 1.85 12.22 14.58
CA THR A 283 1.35 12.57 13.24
C THR A 283 2.30 13.54 12.53
N LEU A 284 2.86 14.53 13.24
CA LEU A 284 3.86 15.44 12.70
C LEU A 284 5.13 14.71 12.25
N ALA A 285 5.65 13.80 13.06
CA ALA A 285 6.82 13.01 12.74
C ALA A 285 6.59 12.16 11.46
N VAL A 286 5.45 11.47 11.38
CA VAL A 286 5.07 10.68 10.21
C VAL A 286 4.93 11.56 8.96
N GLN A 287 4.32 12.75 9.07
CA GLN A 287 4.15 13.68 7.96
C GLN A 287 5.49 14.25 7.46
N ASN A 288 6.46 14.45 8.35
CA ASN A 288 7.76 15.03 8.02
C ASN A 288 8.82 14.02 7.59
N ARG A 289 8.52 12.72 7.58
CA ARG A 289 9.46 11.65 7.23
C ARG A 289 10.17 11.86 5.89
N VAL A 290 9.46 12.32 4.87
CA VAL A 290 10.06 12.65 3.57
C VAL A 290 10.34 14.15 3.53
N HIS A 291 11.63 14.49 3.53
CA HIS A 291 12.15 15.85 3.40
C HIS A 291 12.47 16.26 1.96
N ASP A 292 12.64 15.29 1.05
CA ASP A 292 12.88 15.56 -0.36
C ASP A 292 11.64 16.21 -0.99
N GLN A 293 11.71 17.51 -1.25
CA GLN A 293 10.61 18.28 -1.82
C GLN A 293 10.20 17.79 -3.21
N ARG A 294 11.07 17.07 -3.94
CA ARG A 294 10.72 16.45 -5.24
C ARG A 294 9.75 15.28 -5.07
N MET A 295 9.81 14.61 -3.92
CA MET A 295 8.95 13.48 -3.55
C MET A 295 7.68 13.92 -2.81
N ILE A 296 7.67 15.15 -2.26
CA ILE A 296 6.47 15.71 -1.61
C ILE A 296 5.51 16.19 -2.70
N VAL A 297 4.33 15.59 -2.75
CA VAL A 297 3.34 15.90 -3.79
C VAL A 297 2.58 17.19 -3.44
N GLN A 298 2.38 17.49 -2.15
CA GLN A 298 1.75 18.74 -1.70
C GLN A 298 2.76 19.91 -1.71
N ARG A 299 2.51 20.94 -2.54
CA ARG A 299 3.46 22.05 -2.77
C ARG A 299 3.22 23.30 -1.92
N HIS A 300 2.31 23.25 -0.94
CA HIS A 300 1.96 24.41 -0.12
C HIS A 300 2.39 24.23 1.34
N VAL A 301 2.87 25.32 1.95
CA VAL A 301 3.35 25.34 3.33
C VAL A 301 2.18 25.69 4.26
N LYS A 302 1.91 24.84 5.24
CA LYS A 302 0.95 25.15 6.32
C LYS A 302 1.48 26.33 7.15
N PRO A 303 0.60 27.15 7.75
CA PRO A 303 1.01 28.21 8.68
C PRO A 303 1.91 27.69 9.82
N HIS A 304 1.63 26.47 10.31
CA HIS A 304 2.51 25.70 11.17
C HIS A 304 2.36 24.21 10.85
N PRO A 305 3.44 23.39 10.91
CA PRO A 305 3.37 21.99 10.50
C PRO A 305 2.57 21.10 11.47
N ALA A 306 2.53 21.44 12.76
CA ALA A 306 1.76 20.73 13.81
C ALA A 306 0.27 21.14 13.87
N MET A 307 -0.37 21.35 12.72
CA MET A 307 -1.78 21.68 12.59
C MET A 307 -2.49 20.63 11.73
N PHE A 308 -3.52 20.02 12.30
CA PHE A 308 -4.29 18.97 11.67
C PHE A 308 -5.78 19.29 11.76
N VAL A 309 -6.41 19.41 10.59
CA VAL A 309 -7.85 19.67 10.44
C VAL A 309 -8.43 18.52 9.64
N GLN A 310 -9.42 17.84 10.19
CA GLN A 310 -10.06 16.68 9.57
C GLN A 310 -11.55 16.66 9.84
N ASN A 311 -12.36 16.31 8.84
CA ASN A 311 -13.83 16.22 8.99
C ASN A 311 -14.42 17.43 9.74
N ALA A 312 -14.00 18.64 9.37
CA ALA A 312 -14.30 19.86 10.11
C ALA A 312 -14.57 21.03 9.15
N GLU A 313 -15.41 21.96 9.61
CA GLU A 313 -15.74 23.22 8.97
C GLU A 313 -15.11 24.35 9.82
N ILE A 314 -14.26 25.18 9.19
CA ILE A 314 -13.55 26.27 9.88
C ILE A 314 -13.76 27.57 9.10
N GLU A 315 -14.25 28.58 9.78
CA GLU A 315 -14.50 29.92 9.22
C GLU A 315 -13.52 31.00 9.74
N ILE A 316 -12.53 30.59 10.53
CA ILE A 316 -11.45 31.44 11.05
C ILE A 316 -10.12 31.17 10.33
N PRO A 317 -9.29 32.20 10.10
CA PRO A 317 -7.95 32.00 9.55
C PRO A 317 -7.04 31.34 10.60
N LEU A 318 -6.25 30.36 10.19
CA LEU A 318 -5.19 29.77 11.01
C LEU A 318 -3.85 30.46 10.73
N THR A 319 -3.12 30.80 11.78
CA THR A 319 -1.83 31.51 11.73
C THR A 319 -0.73 30.68 12.40
N ALA A 320 0.54 31.06 12.25
CA ALA A 320 1.65 30.33 12.88
C ALA A 320 1.53 30.23 14.42
N ASP A 321 0.81 31.16 15.05
CA ASP A 321 0.58 31.19 16.50
C ASP A 321 -0.33 30.05 16.98
N ASN A 322 -1.12 29.41 16.11
CA ASN A 322 -2.02 28.32 16.47
C ASN A 322 -1.33 26.94 16.48
N SER A 323 -0.10 26.87 17.01
CA SER A 323 0.70 25.64 17.04
C SER A 323 0.07 24.53 17.88
N ASN A 324 0.41 23.27 17.56
CA ASN A 324 -0.10 22.06 18.24
C ASN A 324 -1.64 22.04 18.27
N LEU A 325 -2.24 22.06 17.08
CA LEU A 325 -3.67 22.15 16.90
C LEU A 325 -4.21 20.90 16.21
N TRP A 326 -5.25 20.32 16.79
CA TRP A 326 -6.01 19.21 16.24
C TRP A 326 -7.50 19.55 16.24
N ILE A 327 -8.09 19.66 15.06
CA ILE A 327 -9.51 19.95 14.87
C ILE A 327 -10.13 18.78 14.13
N GLU A 328 -11.07 18.10 14.76
CA GLU A 328 -11.73 16.95 14.18
C GLU A 328 -13.22 16.91 14.51
N ASN A 329 -14.06 16.53 13.53
CA ASN A 329 -15.51 16.43 13.69
C ASN A 329 -16.12 17.68 14.35
N SER A 330 -15.70 18.86 13.90
CA SER A 330 -15.98 20.12 14.61
C SER A 330 -16.30 21.25 13.64
N HIS A 331 -17.19 22.15 14.07
CA HIS A 331 -17.46 23.43 13.41
C HIS A 331 -16.96 24.60 14.25
N LEU A 332 -16.03 25.39 13.69
CA LEU A 332 -15.54 26.63 14.28
C LEU A 332 -16.01 27.81 13.44
N GLY A 333 -17.07 28.48 13.90
CA GLY A 333 -17.65 29.64 13.24
C GLY A 333 -16.80 30.91 13.38
N LYS A 334 -17.24 32.01 12.74
CA LYS A 334 -16.47 33.27 12.64
C LYS A 334 -16.17 33.94 13.99
N GLY A 335 -17.00 33.69 15.01
CA GLY A 335 -16.86 34.28 16.36
C GLY A 335 -15.81 33.60 17.24
N TRP A 336 -15.11 32.58 16.75
CA TRP A 336 -14.10 31.85 17.51
C TRP A 336 -12.75 32.56 17.51
N LYS A 337 -12.09 32.60 18.67
CA LYS A 337 -10.69 33.01 18.82
C LYS A 337 -9.93 31.89 19.52
N ILE A 338 -8.91 31.35 18.86
CA ILE A 338 -8.16 30.20 19.36
C ILE A 338 -6.67 30.54 19.47
N HIS A 339 -5.98 29.91 20.41
CA HIS A 339 -4.56 30.07 20.68
C HIS A 339 -3.80 28.79 20.23
N ASN A 340 -2.93 28.24 21.08
CA ASN A 340 -2.13 27.03 20.80
C ASN A 340 -2.42 25.90 21.80
N GLN A 341 -1.99 24.68 21.45
CA GLN A 341 -2.16 23.45 22.24
C GLN A 341 -3.65 23.11 22.46
N HIS A 342 -4.35 22.83 21.36
CA HIS A 342 -5.79 22.55 21.38
C HIS A 342 -6.13 21.25 20.67
N LEU A 343 -7.02 20.47 21.29
CA LEU A 343 -7.81 19.43 20.64
C LEU A 343 -9.27 19.87 20.66
N PHE A 344 -9.88 19.99 19.48
CA PHE A 344 -11.30 20.28 19.30
C PHE A 344 -11.98 19.08 18.65
N THR A 345 -12.90 18.45 19.37
CA THR A 345 -13.62 17.25 18.94
C THR A 345 -15.13 17.38 19.13
N GLY A 346 -15.90 16.97 18.12
CA GLY A 346 -17.35 16.82 18.23
C GLY A 346 -18.16 18.11 18.28
N ILE A 347 -17.56 19.28 18.09
CA ILE A 347 -18.26 20.58 18.21
C ILE A 347 -19.33 20.69 17.10
N PRO A 348 -20.64 20.74 17.43
CA PRO A 348 -21.70 20.83 16.44
C PRO A 348 -21.71 22.18 15.74
N ARG A 349 -22.42 22.32 14.61
CA ARG A 349 -22.61 23.63 13.95
C ARG A 349 -23.19 24.64 14.93
N ASN A 350 -22.61 25.83 14.96
CA ASN A 350 -22.86 26.84 15.96
C ASN A 350 -22.51 28.24 15.43
N GLU A 351 -23.04 29.26 16.10
CA GLU A 351 -22.71 30.68 15.87
C GLU A 351 -22.06 31.29 17.14
N TRP A 352 -21.21 30.51 17.82
CA TRP A 352 -20.63 30.93 19.10
C TRP A 352 -19.63 32.07 18.94
N THR A 353 -19.60 32.95 19.94
CA THR A 353 -18.58 33.99 20.10
C THR A 353 -17.75 33.71 21.34
N ILE A 354 -16.62 33.03 21.17
CA ILE A 354 -15.83 32.46 22.26
C ILE A 354 -14.32 32.54 22.00
N GLU A 355 -13.55 32.86 23.04
CA GLU A 355 -12.09 32.75 23.05
C GLU A 355 -11.68 31.49 23.82
N ILE A 356 -10.76 30.68 23.28
CA ILE A 356 -10.28 29.47 23.97
C ILE A 356 -8.85 29.71 24.46
N PRO A 357 -8.58 29.74 25.78
CA PRO A 357 -7.23 29.94 26.31
C PRO A 357 -6.25 28.84 25.88
N ALA A 358 -4.96 29.19 25.72
CA ALA A 358 -3.93 28.23 25.34
C ALA A 358 -3.90 27.01 26.28
N GLY A 359 -3.72 25.81 25.72
CA GLY A 359 -3.70 24.57 26.47
C GLY A 359 -5.06 24.01 26.88
N VAL A 360 -6.17 24.64 26.49
CA VAL A 360 -7.54 24.16 26.76
C VAL A 360 -8.14 23.47 25.54
N CYS A 361 -8.54 22.22 25.70
CA CYS A 361 -9.19 21.40 24.69
C CYS A 361 -10.71 21.36 24.92
N ILE A 362 -11.49 21.25 23.83
CA ILE A 362 -12.95 21.16 23.87
C ILE A 362 -13.39 19.86 23.22
N ASP A 363 -14.17 19.08 23.96
CA ASP A 363 -14.83 17.90 23.45
C ASP A 363 -16.34 17.98 23.73
N ILE A 364 -17.16 17.88 22.69
CA ILE A 364 -18.62 17.92 22.77
C ILE A 364 -19.16 16.57 22.31
N VAL A 365 -19.79 15.83 23.21
CA VAL A 365 -20.23 14.46 22.95
C VAL A 365 -21.76 14.40 22.92
N PRO A 366 -22.40 13.94 21.84
CA PRO A 366 -23.85 13.80 21.79
C PRO A 366 -24.32 12.73 22.80
N ILE A 367 -25.32 13.09 23.62
CA ILE A 367 -25.96 12.20 24.60
C ILE A 367 -27.44 12.05 24.25
N GLY A 368 -27.90 10.80 24.16
CA GLY A 368 -29.27 10.49 23.72
C GLY A 368 -29.60 11.14 22.36
N GLU A 369 -30.85 11.52 22.18
CA GLU A 369 -31.36 12.00 20.88
C GLU A 369 -30.99 13.46 20.56
N LYS A 370 -30.94 14.34 21.56
CA LYS A 370 -30.78 15.80 21.34
C LYS A 370 -29.69 16.46 22.18
N ALA A 371 -29.34 15.88 23.33
CA ALA A 371 -28.46 16.52 24.29
C ALA A 371 -26.98 16.39 23.90
N TYR A 372 -26.13 17.18 24.56
CA TYR A 372 -24.67 17.15 24.44
C TYR A 372 -24.01 17.23 25.82
N ALA A 373 -23.04 16.36 26.09
CA ALA A 373 -22.13 16.51 27.20
C ALA A 373 -20.98 17.45 26.81
N ILE A 374 -20.69 18.43 27.66
CA ILE A 374 -19.69 19.46 27.42
C ILE A 374 -18.46 19.14 28.26
N ARG A 375 -17.36 18.79 27.60
CA ARG A 375 -16.13 18.35 28.24
C ARG A 375 -14.94 19.23 27.83
N PRO A 376 -14.72 20.37 28.52
CA PRO A 376 -13.44 21.06 28.44
C PRO A 376 -12.40 20.32 29.30
N TYR A 377 -11.15 20.31 28.86
CA TYR A 377 -10.03 19.67 29.57
C TYR A 377 -8.70 20.30 29.16
N GLY A 378 -7.65 20.10 29.95
CA GLY A 378 -6.31 20.57 29.63
C GLY A 378 -5.59 19.64 28.66
N PHE A 379 -4.78 20.21 27.78
CA PHE A 379 -3.99 19.51 26.78
C PHE A 379 -3.10 18.39 27.37
N ASN A 380 -2.61 18.58 28.60
CA ASN A 380 -1.76 17.64 29.31
C ASN A 380 -2.42 17.00 30.55
N ASP A 381 -3.75 17.14 30.72
CA ASP A 381 -4.42 16.60 31.91
C ASP A 381 -4.39 15.06 31.92
N ALA A 382 -4.08 14.48 33.08
CA ALA A 382 -3.94 13.02 33.22
C ALA A 382 -5.23 12.30 33.62
N PHE A 383 -6.23 13.04 34.12
CA PHE A 383 -7.49 12.51 34.69
C PHE A 383 -7.23 11.41 35.74
N LYS A 384 -6.24 11.66 36.61
CA LYS A 384 -5.79 10.72 37.66
C LYS A 384 -5.45 11.49 38.92
N GLY A 385 -5.81 10.90 40.05
CA GLY A 385 -5.54 11.44 41.39
C GLY A 385 -6.79 12.07 42.01
N PRO A 386 -6.90 12.12 43.35
CA PRO A 386 -8.02 12.75 44.05
C PRO A 386 -8.20 14.21 43.64
N LEU A 387 -9.45 14.69 43.55
CA LEU A 387 -9.77 16.08 43.16
C LEU A 387 -9.17 17.13 44.11
N ASP A 388 -8.98 16.79 45.39
CA ASP A 388 -8.41 17.68 46.39
C ASP A 388 -6.87 17.72 46.38
N HIS A 389 -6.23 16.79 45.67
CA HIS A 389 -4.79 16.66 45.63
C HIS A 389 -4.16 17.76 44.73
N PRO A 390 -3.10 18.47 45.18
CA PRO A 390 -2.50 19.58 44.41
C PRO A 390 -1.98 19.20 43.02
N SER A 391 -1.62 17.94 42.80
CA SER A 391 -1.14 17.44 41.50
C SER A 391 -2.27 17.08 40.51
N THR A 392 -3.52 17.08 40.95
CA THR A 392 -4.67 16.77 40.08
C THR A 392 -5.05 18.03 39.30
N LEU A 393 -4.55 18.09 38.06
CA LEU A 393 -4.75 19.24 37.19
C LEU A 393 -6.03 19.11 36.36
N PHE A 394 -6.76 20.22 36.23
CA PHE A 394 -7.87 20.40 35.32
C PHE A 394 -7.70 21.72 34.57
N MET A 395 -7.56 21.62 33.24
CA MET A 395 -7.19 22.73 32.36
C MET A 395 -5.89 23.42 32.79
N GLY A 396 -4.89 22.62 33.19
CA GLY A 396 -3.56 23.11 33.57
C GLY A 396 -3.46 23.73 34.98
N HIS A 397 -4.56 23.77 35.75
CA HIS A 397 -4.58 24.29 37.11
C HIS A 397 -4.95 23.20 38.12
N PRO A 398 -4.45 23.23 39.37
CA PRO A 398 -4.97 22.39 40.44
C PRO A 398 -6.49 22.50 40.52
N PHE A 399 -7.19 21.36 40.55
CA PHE A 399 -8.66 21.35 40.49
C PHE A 399 -9.32 22.19 41.60
N LYS A 400 -8.74 22.15 42.81
CA LYS A 400 -9.17 23.00 43.93
C LYS A 400 -9.10 24.50 43.59
N GLN A 401 -8.03 24.96 42.94
CA GLN A 401 -7.88 26.34 42.49
C GLN A 401 -8.92 26.70 41.40
N TRP A 402 -9.20 25.77 40.48
CA TRP A 402 -10.24 25.94 39.46
C TRP A 402 -11.64 26.14 40.08
N LEU A 403 -11.95 25.47 41.19
CA LEU A 403 -13.19 25.65 41.95
C LEU A 403 -13.23 26.99 42.71
N GLU A 404 -12.16 27.32 43.45
CA GLU A 404 -12.07 28.54 44.26
C GLU A 404 -12.21 29.79 43.39
N THR A 405 -11.54 29.81 42.24
CA THR A 405 -11.65 30.90 41.25
C THR A 405 -13.06 31.05 40.66
N ARG A 406 -14.00 30.13 40.92
CA ARG A 406 -15.41 30.19 40.48
C ARG A 406 -16.40 30.45 41.61
N ASN A 407 -15.90 30.83 42.78
CA ASN A 407 -16.70 31.03 43.99
C ASN A 407 -17.56 29.79 44.30
N LEU A 408 -16.94 28.61 44.23
CA LEU A 408 -17.52 27.34 44.67
C LEU A 408 -16.73 26.86 45.90
N SER A 409 -17.43 26.50 46.98
CA SER A 409 -16.82 26.12 48.26
C SER A 409 -16.57 24.62 48.36
N TRP A 410 -15.44 24.25 48.96
CA TRP A 410 -15.10 22.87 49.29
C TRP A 410 -15.54 22.49 50.71
N PRO A 411 -16.09 21.29 50.98
CA PRO A 411 -16.58 20.29 50.01
C PRO A 411 -17.85 20.78 49.30
N THR A 412 -17.99 20.48 48.01
CA THR A 412 -19.26 20.69 47.31
C THR A 412 -20.17 19.49 47.55
N SER A 413 -21.48 19.69 47.72
CA SER A 413 -22.46 18.58 47.78
C SER A 413 -22.56 17.77 46.48
N LEU A 414 -21.83 18.19 45.43
CA LEU A 414 -21.95 17.72 44.06
C LEU A 414 -20.75 16.88 43.59
N LEU A 415 -19.61 16.96 44.28
CA LEU A 415 -18.36 16.29 43.89
C LEU A 415 -17.65 15.70 45.12
N ASN A 416 -17.13 14.49 44.99
CA ASN A 416 -16.42 13.79 46.07
C ASN A 416 -14.90 14.08 46.01
N PRO A 417 -14.25 14.55 47.11
CA PRO A 417 -12.78 14.75 47.19
C PRO A 417 -11.95 13.61 46.66
N ASP A 418 -12.33 12.41 47.06
CA ASP A 418 -11.48 11.23 46.94
C ASP A 418 -11.57 10.62 45.54
N THR A 419 -12.45 11.14 44.69
CA THR A 419 -12.60 10.70 43.29
C THR A 419 -11.58 11.38 42.39
N ASP A 420 -11.25 10.76 41.26
CA ASP A 420 -10.48 11.44 40.20
C ASP A 420 -11.40 12.10 39.16
N ILE A 421 -10.83 12.95 38.30
CA ILE A 421 -11.59 13.65 37.24
C ILE A 421 -12.29 12.65 36.30
N GLN A 422 -11.73 11.46 36.10
CA GLN A 422 -12.30 10.45 35.22
C GLN A 422 -13.69 9.98 35.71
N SER A 423 -13.81 9.75 37.02
CA SER A 423 -15.05 9.26 37.64
C SER A 423 -15.92 10.35 38.27
N ALA A 424 -15.42 11.57 38.45
CA ALA A 424 -16.17 12.70 38.99
C ALA A 424 -17.25 13.21 38.02
N ALA A 425 -18.47 13.45 38.52
CA ALA A 425 -19.59 13.98 37.74
C ALA A 425 -19.45 15.49 37.46
N LEU A 426 -18.45 15.85 36.65
CA LEU A 426 -18.01 17.22 36.40
C LEU A 426 -18.66 17.84 35.14
N PHE A 427 -18.97 17.03 34.14
CA PHE A 427 -19.27 17.50 32.79
C PHE A 427 -20.78 17.66 32.57
N PRO A 428 -21.29 18.89 32.35
CA PRO A 428 -22.72 19.16 32.24
C PRO A 428 -23.29 18.64 30.91
N VAL A 429 -24.54 18.20 30.97
CA VAL A 429 -25.36 17.87 29.81
C VAL A 429 -26.24 19.07 29.49
N SER A 430 -26.11 19.57 28.26
CA SER A 430 -26.90 20.64 27.69
C SER A 430 -27.95 20.10 26.72
N HIS A 431 -29.12 20.76 26.67
CA HIS A 431 -30.20 20.42 25.75
C HIS A 431 -30.28 21.35 24.53
N SER A 432 -29.52 22.44 24.52
CA SER A 432 -29.34 23.32 23.35
C SER A 432 -27.87 23.70 23.11
N ILE A 433 -27.59 24.21 21.91
CA ILE A 433 -26.23 24.63 21.51
C ILE A 433 -25.88 25.97 22.15
N GLU A 434 -26.87 26.80 22.43
CA GLU A 434 -26.74 28.11 23.07
C GLU A 434 -26.45 27.97 24.57
N GLU A 435 -27.14 27.06 25.25
CA GLU A 435 -26.84 26.71 26.64
C GLU A 435 -25.40 26.17 26.76
N ALA A 436 -24.96 25.40 25.76
CA ALA A 436 -23.61 24.84 25.75
C ALA A 436 -22.53 25.92 25.65
N GLU A 437 -22.77 26.99 24.90
CA GLU A 437 -21.87 28.13 24.79
C GLU A 437 -21.67 28.82 26.15
N GLU A 438 -22.76 29.15 26.83
CA GLU A 438 -22.74 29.86 28.11
C GLU A 438 -22.08 29.04 29.21
N ILE A 439 -22.41 27.75 29.27
CA ILE A 439 -21.76 26.80 30.19
C ILE A 439 -20.26 26.72 29.89
N LEU A 440 -19.89 26.55 28.62
CA LEU A 440 -18.49 26.40 28.22
C LEU A 440 -17.68 27.65 28.54
N LYS A 441 -18.19 28.84 28.21
CA LYS A 441 -17.58 30.13 28.55
C LYS A 441 -17.27 30.23 30.05
N TRP A 442 -18.22 29.85 30.90
CA TRP A 442 -18.03 29.85 32.36
C TRP A 442 -17.00 28.79 32.83
N MET A 443 -16.99 27.61 32.22
CA MET A 443 -16.03 26.56 32.57
C MET A 443 -14.58 26.92 32.21
N ILE A 444 -14.36 27.65 31.11
CA ILE A 444 -13.01 27.94 30.60
C ILE A 444 -12.47 29.32 31.02
N HIS A 445 -13.31 30.35 31.14
CA HIS A 445 -12.87 31.71 31.49
C HIS A 445 -13.10 32.06 32.97
N THR A 446 -12.57 33.22 33.37
CA THR A 446 -12.78 33.90 34.66
C THR A 446 -14.29 34.10 34.93
N PRO A 447 -14.77 33.96 36.19
CA PRO A 447 -16.14 33.59 36.59
C PRO A 447 -17.23 34.67 36.45
N GLY A 448 -17.16 35.54 35.43
CA GLY A 448 -18.07 36.69 35.29
C GLY A 448 -19.46 36.38 34.70
N SER A 449 -19.72 35.18 34.15
CA SER A 449 -21.04 34.81 33.63
C SER A 449 -21.89 34.15 34.71
N ASP A 450 -22.76 34.94 35.36
CA ASP A 450 -23.77 34.43 36.30
C ASP A 450 -24.72 33.42 35.63
N THR A 451 -25.03 33.64 34.35
CA THR A 451 -25.88 32.75 33.54
C THR A 451 -25.23 31.37 33.35
N GLY A 452 -23.96 31.32 32.94
CA GLY A 452 -23.24 30.06 32.74
C GLY A 452 -23.09 29.26 34.04
N LYS A 453 -22.83 29.95 35.18
CA LYS A 453 -22.79 29.33 36.50
C LYS A 453 -24.13 28.70 36.88
N ALA A 454 -25.22 29.45 36.72
CA ALA A 454 -26.57 28.98 37.05
C ALA A 454 -26.97 27.76 36.21
N LEU A 455 -26.67 27.80 34.90
CA LEU A 455 -26.90 26.67 34.00
C LEU A 455 -26.08 25.45 34.43
N TRP A 456 -24.77 25.60 34.67
CA TRP A 456 -23.90 24.49 35.08
C TRP A 456 -24.36 23.81 36.38
N LEU A 457 -24.80 24.60 37.38
CA LEU A 457 -25.30 24.07 38.65
C LEU A 457 -26.60 23.28 38.48
N LYS A 458 -27.51 23.76 37.62
CA LYS A 458 -28.81 23.13 37.34
C LYS A 458 -28.72 21.89 36.44
N SER A 459 -27.74 21.85 35.54
CA SER A 459 -27.58 20.75 34.58
C SER A 459 -27.29 19.41 35.26
N ARG A 460 -27.83 18.33 34.69
CA ARG A 460 -27.34 16.97 34.96
C ARG A 460 -25.88 16.89 34.54
N ARG A 461 -25.00 16.39 35.40
CA ARG A 461 -23.58 16.21 35.10
C ARG A 461 -23.22 14.74 34.99
N LEU A 462 -22.27 14.42 34.12
CA LEU A 462 -21.73 13.10 33.86
C LEU A 462 -20.23 13.08 34.17
N SER A 463 -19.70 11.91 34.51
CA SER A 463 -18.26 11.66 34.54
C SER A 463 -17.71 11.32 33.15
N ALA A 464 -16.39 11.35 32.97
CA ALA A 464 -15.78 10.94 31.70
C ALA A 464 -16.06 9.45 31.39
N ASP A 465 -16.11 8.60 32.41
CA ASP A 465 -16.55 7.20 32.28
C ASP A 465 -18.00 7.12 31.81
N THR A 466 -18.90 7.89 32.43
CA THR A 466 -20.32 7.91 32.07
C THR A 466 -20.56 8.47 30.67
N ILE A 467 -19.81 9.49 30.25
CA ILE A 467 -19.85 10.01 28.88
C ILE A 467 -19.50 8.90 27.89
N SER A 468 -18.41 8.17 28.12
CA SER A 468 -17.97 7.09 27.23
C SER A 468 -19.02 5.97 27.13
N ALA A 469 -19.69 5.65 28.25
CA ALA A 469 -20.74 4.64 28.30
C ALA A 469 -22.07 5.10 27.65
N GLN A 470 -22.42 6.39 27.71
CA GLN A 470 -23.73 6.91 27.27
C GLN A 470 -23.67 7.71 25.95
N ALA A 471 -22.49 7.86 25.34
CA ALA A 471 -22.31 8.59 24.09
C ALA A 471 -23.16 7.98 22.97
N ASN A 472 -23.87 8.84 22.23
CA ASN A 472 -24.58 8.45 21.03
C ASN A 472 -23.60 8.41 19.84
N LEU A 473 -22.98 7.25 19.62
CA LEU A 473 -21.97 7.09 18.58
C LEU A 473 -22.55 7.24 17.16
N ILE A 474 -23.83 6.93 16.94
CA ILE A 474 -24.48 7.16 15.64
C ILE A 474 -24.50 8.65 15.32
N ARG A 475 -24.91 9.50 16.26
CA ARG A 475 -24.90 10.97 16.07
C ARG A 475 -23.48 11.50 15.89
N LEU A 476 -22.53 11.02 16.69
CA LEU A 476 -21.14 11.46 16.63
C LEU A 476 -20.50 11.17 15.26
N PHE A 477 -20.65 9.94 14.75
CA PHE A 477 -20.14 9.54 13.43
C PHE A 477 -20.98 10.12 12.28
N GLY A 478 -22.29 10.34 12.49
CA GLY A 478 -23.15 11.04 11.54
C GLY A 478 -22.68 12.46 11.27
N GLN A 479 -22.41 13.23 12.33
CA GLN A 479 -21.81 14.58 12.21
C GLN A 479 -20.46 14.54 11.48
N ARG A 480 -19.60 13.58 11.83
CA ARG A 480 -18.31 13.39 11.16
C ARG A 480 -18.50 13.17 9.66
N LYS A 481 -19.45 12.32 9.28
CA LYS A 481 -19.76 12.03 7.87
C LYS A 481 -20.31 13.25 7.14
N GLU A 482 -21.17 14.05 7.77
CA GLU A 482 -21.67 15.30 7.18
C GLU A 482 -20.55 16.28 6.85
N PHE A 483 -19.61 16.50 7.78
CA PHE A 483 -18.45 17.35 7.52
C PHE A 483 -17.54 16.73 6.45
N GLN A 484 -17.30 15.42 6.49
CA GLN A 484 -16.51 14.71 5.51
C GLN A 484 -17.04 14.90 4.08
N ILE A 485 -18.35 14.76 3.87
CA ILE A 485 -19.02 14.90 2.56
C ILE A 485 -18.72 16.29 1.95
N LYS A 486 -18.78 17.35 2.75
CA LYS A 486 -18.44 18.70 2.28
C LYS A 486 -16.96 18.89 2.02
N ASN A 487 -16.11 18.27 2.85
CA ASN A 487 -14.66 18.38 2.73
C ASN A 487 -14.15 17.75 1.43
N TRP A 488 -14.81 16.74 0.87
CA TRP A 488 -14.49 16.19 -0.45
C TRP A 488 -14.49 17.27 -1.55
N SER A 489 -15.58 18.04 -1.65
CA SER A 489 -15.70 19.12 -2.63
C SER A 489 -14.65 20.22 -2.40
N PHE A 490 -14.35 20.53 -1.14
CA PHE A 490 -13.31 21.50 -0.78
C PHE A 490 -11.91 21.02 -1.19
N LEU A 491 -11.57 19.76 -0.94
CA LEU A 491 -10.30 19.16 -1.32
C LEU A 491 -10.12 19.16 -2.84
N ALA A 492 -11.15 18.73 -3.59
CA ALA A 492 -11.12 18.69 -5.05
C ALA A 492 -10.99 20.11 -5.66
N LYS A 493 -11.72 21.09 -5.12
CA LYS A 493 -11.63 22.49 -5.57
C LYS A 493 -10.25 23.10 -5.31
N ASN A 494 -9.59 22.73 -4.21
CA ASN A 494 -8.27 23.23 -3.82
C ASN A 494 -7.14 22.23 -4.13
N TYR A 495 -7.28 21.42 -5.20
CA TYR A 495 -6.38 20.31 -5.50
C TYR A 495 -4.88 20.66 -5.55
N GLU A 496 -4.51 21.90 -5.90
CA GLU A 496 -3.11 22.35 -5.91
C GLU A 496 -2.49 22.40 -4.53
N LYS A 497 -3.32 22.64 -3.50
CA LYS A 497 -2.92 22.76 -2.09
C LYS A 497 -3.35 21.56 -1.26
N SER A 498 -4.12 20.64 -1.83
CA SER A 498 -4.72 19.49 -1.15
C SER A 498 -4.11 18.17 -1.61
N VAL A 499 -4.49 17.08 -0.94
CA VAL A 499 -4.05 15.72 -1.27
C VAL A 499 -4.97 15.03 -2.28
N PHE A 500 -6.00 15.69 -2.82
CA PHE A 500 -7.11 15.02 -3.53
C PHE A 500 -6.67 14.01 -4.61
N TYR A 501 -5.87 14.41 -5.59
CA TYR A 501 -5.37 13.51 -6.65
C TYR A 501 -4.21 12.59 -6.23
N GLN A 502 -3.91 12.51 -4.93
CA GLN A 502 -2.99 11.54 -4.33
C GLN A 502 -3.74 10.44 -3.59
N LEU A 503 -5.00 10.70 -3.20
CA LEU A 503 -5.85 9.75 -2.53
C LEU A 503 -6.10 8.52 -3.39
N ASN A 504 -6.63 7.48 -2.76
CA ASN A 504 -7.30 6.42 -3.47
C ASN A 504 -8.54 7.01 -4.18
N LEU A 505 -8.43 7.26 -5.48
CA LEU A 505 -9.47 7.85 -6.30
C LEU A 505 -10.56 6.85 -6.66
N MET A 506 -10.31 5.54 -6.55
CA MET A 506 -11.36 4.52 -6.65
C MET A 506 -12.33 4.65 -5.48
N ASP A 507 -11.79 4.74 -4.27
CA ASP A 507 -12.56 4.97 -3.04
C ASP A 507 -13.29 6.32 -3.08
N ALA A 508 -12.58 7.39 -3.47
CA ALA A 508 -13.20 8.70 -3.65
C ALA A 508 -14.33 8.67 -4.68
N ALA A 509 -14.20 7.93 -5.79
CA ALA A 509 -15.25 7.84 -6.80
C ALA A 509 -16.50 7.15 -6.25
N GLN A 510 -16.33 6.11 -5.43
CA GLN A 510 -17.43 5.44 -4.73
C GLN A 510 -18.12 6.40 -3.76
N GLU A 511 -17.35 7.15 -2.99
CA GLU A 511 -17.87 8.17 -2.05
C GLU A 511 -18.64 9.28 -2.76
N PHE A 512 -18.17 9.75 -3.92
CA PHE A 512 -18.88 10.77 -4.70
C PHE A 512 -20.25 10.26 -5.18
N VAL A 513 -20.33 9.02 -5.66
CA VAL A 513 -21.60 8.43 -6.11
C VAL A 513 -22.52 8.15 -4.95
N THR A 514 -22.02 7.51 -3.88
CA THR A 514 -22.81 7.12 -2.71
C THR A 514 -23.41 8.33 -1.99
N ASN A 515 -22.69 9.45 -1.90
CA ASN A 515 -23.15 10.66 -1.19
C ASN A 515 -23.69 11.75 -2.14
N HIS A 516 -23.87 11.45 -3.43
CA HIS A 516 -24.36 12.38 -4.44
C HIS A 516 -23.56 13.70 -4.51
N ILE A 517 -22.23 13.60 -4.47
CA ILE A 517 -21.33 14.74 -4.55
C ILE A 517 -21.10 15.09 -6.03
N ASP A 518 -21.24 16.37 -6.37
CA ASP A 518 -21.00 16.85 -7.71
C ASP A 518 -19.54 16.68 -8.14
N LEU A 519 -19.34 16.31 -9.40
CA LEU A 519 -18.01 16.24 -9.99
C LEU A 519 -17.32 17.62 -9.94
N PRO A 520 -16.02 17.68 -9.63
CA PRO A 520 -15.29 18.94 -9.64
C PRO A 520 -15.23 19.53 -11.06
N HIS A 521 -14.95 20.82 -11.20
CA HIS A 521 -14.73 21.42 -12.51
C HIS A 521 -13.52 20.78 -13.22
N PRO A 522 -13.55 20.58 -14.55
CA PRO A 522 -12.42 20.07 -15.32
C PRO A 522 -11.14 20.88 -15.09
N LEU A 523 -10.01 20.19 -15.00
CA LEU A 523 -8.72 20.84 -14.79
C LEU A 523 -8.25 21.61 -16.04
N PRO A 524 -7.58 22.76 -15.87
CA PRO A 524 -7.04 23.54 -16.99
C PRO A 524 -5.88 22.81 -17.69
N SER A 525 -5.65 23.13 -18.97
CA SER A 525 -4.62 22.48 -19.80
C SER A 525 -3.19 22.64 -19.27
N GLY A 526 -2.90 23.76 -18.60
CA GLY A 526 -1.60 24.04 -17.97
C GLY A 526 -1.33 23.29 -16.66
N CYS A 527 -2.28 22.51 -16.15
CA CYS A 527 -2.07 21.67 -14.97
C CYS A 527 -1.09 20.52 -15.26
N ASN A 528 -0.43 19.99 -14.22
CA ASN A 528 0.46 18.85 -14.35
C ASN A 528 -0.25 17.67 -15.06
N ARG A 529 0.43 17.08 -16.04
CA ARG A 529 -0.12 16.04 -16.91
C ARG A 529 -0.62 14.82 -16.13
N MET A 530 0.12 14.35 -15.13
CA MET A 530 -0.29 13.20 -14.32
C MET A 530 -1.54 13.52 -13.51
N THR A 531 -1.65 14.74 -12.96
CA THR A 531 -2.87 15.20 -12.27
C THR A 531 -4.07 15.21 -13.22
N ARG A 532 -3.90 15.67 -14.46
CA ARG A 532 -4.96 15.64 -15.49
C ARG A 532 -5.36 14.21 -15.88
N ILE A 533 -4.40 13.29 -16.02
CA ILE A 533 -4.66 11.87 -16.26
C ILE A 533 -5.55 11.30 -15.13
N ARG A 534 -5.17 11.57 -13.88
CA ARG A 534 -5.91 11.14 -12.69
C ARG A 534 -7.31 11.75 -12.65
N ASP A 535 -7.47 13.04 -12.97
CA ASP A 535 -8.78 13.70 -13.03
C ASP A 535 -9.70 13.07 -14.07
N HIS A 536 -9.23 12.86 -15.29
CA HIS A 536 -10.02 12.22 -16.34
C HIS A 536 -10.42 10.79 -15.95
N MET A 537 -9.51 10.00 -15.36
CA MET A 537 -9.83 8.65 -14.92
C MET A 537 -10.80 8.63 -13.73
N PHE A 538 -10.63 9.53 -12.76
CA PHE A 538 -11.56 9.71 -11.65
C PHE A 538 -12.97 10.06 -12.14
N ARG A 539 -13.08 11.02 -13.07
CA ARG A 539 -14.36 11.37 -13.72
C ARG A 539 -14.97 10.16 -14.42
N ALA A 540 -14.18 9.46 -15.23
CA ALA A 540 -14.64 8.26 -15.91
C ALA A 540 -15.21 7.24 -14.92
N LYS A 541 -14.53 7.02 -13.79
CA LYS A 541 -14.99 6.09 -12.76
C LYS A 541 -16.29 6.55 -12.10
N VAL A 542 -16.44 7.81 -11.72
CA VAL A 542 -17.68 8.35 -11.14
C VAL A 542 -18.85 8.25 -12.13
N ILE A 543 -18.61 8.57 -13.40
CA ILE A 543 -19.61 8.49 -14.48
C ILE A 543 -20.02 7.03 -14.71
N GLN A 544 -19.05 6.10 -14.72
CA GLN A 544 -19.28 4.66 -14.84
C GLN A 544 -20.14 4.14 -13.68
N LEU A 545 -19.78 4.45 -12.44
CA LEU A 545 -20.51 4.02 -11.25
C LEU A 545 -21.93 4.63 -11.20
N SER A 546 -22.12 5.81 -11.77
CA SER A 546 -23.44 6.43 -11.98
C SER A 546 -24.24 5.84 -13.15
N GLY A 547 -23.74 4.81 -13.84
CA GLY A 547 -24.42 4.16 -14.97
C GLY A 547 -24.49 4.99 -16.27
N LYS A 548 -23.59 5.97 -16.45
CA LYS A 548 -23.53 6.86 -17.62
C LYS A 548 -22.35 6.51 -18.54
N GLU A 549 -22.33 7.06 -19.76
CA GLU A 549 -21.26 6.84 -20.73
C GLU A 549 -19.94 7.51 -20.29
N PHE A 550 -18.92 6.70 -19.99
CA PHE A 550 -17.65 7.15 -19.40
C PHE A 550 -16.43 7.02 -20.32
N LEU A 551 -16.55 6.26 -21.41
CA LEU A 551 -15.44 5.99 -22.34
C LEU A 551 -14.75 7.25 -22.88
N PRO A 552 -15.44 8.37 -23.15
CA PRO A 552 -14.77 9.60 -23.58
C PRO A 552 -13.74 10.13 -22.57
N GLU A 553 -14.05 10.09 -21.27
CA GLU A 553 -13.13 10.54 -20.22
C GLU A 553 -11.99 9.53 -20.01
N GLU A 554 -12.31 8.23 -20.05
CA GLU A 554 -11.29 7.17 -19.98
C GLU A 554 -10.26 7.30 -21.12
N ASN A 555 -10.75 7.47 -22.36
CA ASN A 555 -9.90 7.62 -23.53
C ASN A 555 -9.01 8.87 -23.48
N LYS A 556 -9.49 9.97 -22.88
CA LYS A 556 -8.67 11.18 -22.65
C LYS A 556 -7.52 10.91 -21.68
N ALA A 557 -7.75 10.16 -20.60
CA ALA A 557 -6.70 9.80 -19.65
C ALA A 557 -5.58 8.99 -20.34
N PHE A 558 -5.94 7.96 -21.12
CA PHE A 558 -4.97 7.19 -21.90
C PHE A 558 -4.29 8.03 -23.00
N ALA A 559 -5.00 8.94 -23.65
CA ALA A 559 -4.44 9.83 -24.67
C ALA A 559 -3.35 10.74 -24.08
N LEU A 560 -3.60 11.37 -22.92
CA LEU A 560 -2.63 12.23 -22.24
C LEU A 560 -1.36 11.48 -21.84
N LEU A 561 -1.49 10.22 -21.39
CA LEU A 561 -0.35 9.36 -21.10
C LEU A 561 0.49 9.13 -22.37
N ARG A 562 -0.16 8.76 -23.48
CA ARG A 562 0.51 8.53 -24.77
C ARG A 562 1.23 9.78 -25.26
N GLU A 563 0.56 10.93 -25.26
CA GLU A 563 1.13 12.22 -25.63
C GLU A 563 2.38 12.54 -24.79
N GLY A 564 2.34 12.25 -23.49
CA GLY A 564 3.47 12.43 -22.57
C GLY A 564 4.70 11.62 -22.93
N LEU A 565 4.50 10.39 -23.38
CA LEU A 565 5.60 9.50 -23.77
C LEU A 565 6.18 9.90 -25.14
N ILE A 566 5.32 10.25 -26.11
CA ILE A 566 5.71 10.53 -27.50
C ILE A 566 6.44 11.89 -27.65
N GLU A 567 6.11 12.89 -26.82
CA GLU A 567 6.71 14.25 -26.89
C GLU A 567 8.24 14.25 -26.94
N SER A 568 8.90 13.34 -26.22
CA SER A 568 10.37 13.24 -26.19
C SER A 568 10.99 12.99 -27.57
N VAL A 569 10.29 12.28 -28.47
CA VAL A 569 10.81 11.94 -29.81
C VAL A 569 10.36 12.91 -30.89
N HIS A 570 9.22 13.59 -30.73
CA HIS A 570 8.81 14.62 -31.70
C HIS A 570 9.84 15.75 -31.86
N SER A 571 10.65 15.99 -30.83
CA SER A 571 11.76 16.95 -30.88
C SER A 571 12.98 16.47 -31.68
N GLN A 572 13.10 15.17 -31.97
CA GLN A 572 14.24 14.52 -32.60
C GLN A 572 13.88 14.00 -34.00
N LYS A 573 13.71 14.93 -34.93
CA LYS A 573 13.45 14.61 -36.34
C LYS A 573 14.64 13.91 -37.00
N LEU A 574 14.36 13.10 -38.01
CA LEU A 574 15.35 12.26 -38.69
C LEU A 574 15.36 12.52 -40.19
N SER A 575 16.49 12.24 -40.84
CA SER A 575 16.58 12.16 -42.29
C SER A 575 17.12 10.79 -42.67
N PRO A 576 16.25 9.81 -42.97
CA PRO A 576 16.71 8.50 -43.39
C PRO A 576 17.54 8.64 -44.67
N GLY A 577 18.72 8.00 -44.72
CA GLY A 577 19.51 7.83 -45.93
C GLY A 577 19.52 6.36 -46.39
N ARG A 578 20.31 6.02 -47.41
CA ARG A 578 20.61 4.62 -47.75
C ARG A 578 22.07 4.34 -47.47
N SER A 579 22.35 3.44 -46.52
CA SER A 579 23.72 3.08 -46.11
C SER A 579 24.23 1.75 -46.70
N VAL A 580 23.39 1.08 -47.49
CA VAL A 580 23.65 -0.24 -48.08
C VAL A 580 23.80 -0.17 -49.59
N TYR A 581 24.54 -1.12 -50.17
CA TYR A 581 24.61 -1.32 -51.62
C TYR A 581 23.35 -2.00 -52.16
N ALA A 582 23.14 -1.91 -53.48
CA ALA A 582 21.94 -2.41 -54.14
C ALA A 582 21.77 -3.94 -54.04
N ASP A 583 22.86 -4.68 -53.87
CA ASP A 583 22.94 -6.13 -53.75
C ASP A 583 22.99 -6.61 -52.29
N GLN A 584 23.05 -5.70 -51.32
CA GLN A 584 23.10 -6.05 -49.90
C GLN A 584 21.72 -6.22 -49.28
N ILE A 585 21.64 -7.16 -48.33
CA ILE A 585 20.47 -7.40 -47.49
C ILE A 585 20.88 -7.21 -46.03
N VAL A 586 20.14 -6.37 -45.30
CA VAL A 586 20.24 -6.26 -43.84
C VAL A 586 19.39 -7.35 -43.22
N TRP A 587 20.00 -8.17 -42.38
CA TRP A 587 19.34 -9.21 -41.62
C TRP A 587 19.46 -8.94 -40.12
N SER A 588 18.32 -8.71 -39.49
CA SER A 588 18.17 -8.48 -38.06
C SER A 588 17.43 -9.65 -37.42
N ARG A 589 17.90 -10.10 -36.25
CA ARG A 589 17.34 -11.27 -35.54
C ARG A 589 17.43 -11.10 -34.03
N SER A 590 16.36 -11.47 -33.33
CA SER A 590 16.24 -11.27 -31.88
C SER A 590 15.70 -12.49 -31.14
N PRO A 591 16.23 -12.81 -29.95
CA PRO A 591 15.60 -13.74 -29.02
C PRO A 591 14.32 -13.12 -28.43
N VAL A 592 13.50 -13.95 -27.81
CA VAL A 592 12.34 -13.49 -27.03
C VAL A 592 12.66 -13.46 -25.54
N ARG A 593 11.72 -13.00 -24.71
CA ARG A 593 11.96 -12.82 -23.28
C ARG A 593 10.97 -13.56 -22.41
N ILE A 594 11.48 -14.08 -21.30
CA ILE A 594 10.65 -14.54 -20.17
C ILE A 594 10.87 -13.58 -19.01
N ASP A 595 9.81 -13.00 -18.49
CA ASP A 595 9.85 -12.26 -17.23
C ASP A 595 9.90 -13.26 -16.07
N LEU A 596 10.79 -13.08 -15.10
CA LEU A 596 10.89 -13.97 -13.93
C LEU A 596 10.18 -13.33 -12.73
N ALA A 597 10.50 -12.07 -12.43
CA ALA A 597 9.86 -11.29 -11.36
C ALA A 597 9.76 -9.80 -11.73
N GLY A 598 8.79 -9.11 -11.12
CA GLY A 598 8.63 -7.65 -11.23
C GLY A 598 7.83 -7.16 -12.45
N GLY A 599 7.31 -8.05 -13.30
CA GLY A 599 6.43 -7.66 -14.41
C GLY A 599 5.28 -6.77 -13.94
N TRP A 600 4.83 -5.82 -14.77
CA TRP A 600 3.90 -4.72 -14.48
C TRP A 600 4.50 -3.52 -13.75
N THR A 601 5.63 -3.66 -13.07
CA THR A 601 6.33 -2.50 -12.49
C THR A 601 6.98 -1.62 -13.56
N ASP A 602 7.15 -2.13 -14.77
CA ASP A 602 7.65 -1.42 -15.95
C ASP A 602 6.57 -0.63 -16.71
N THR A 603 5.30 -0.86 -16.39
CA THR A 603 4.16 -0.29 -17.13
C THR A 603 3.81 1.11 -16.62
N PRO A 604 3.69 2.11 -17.51
CA PRO A 604 3.16 3.43 -17.13
C PRO A 604 1.68 3.36 -16.69
N PRO A 605 1.26 4.15 -15.69
CA PRO A 605 1.99 5.23 -15.05
C PRO A 605 2.86 4.80 -13.86
N TYR A 606 2.84 3.53 -13.43
CA TYR A 606 3.53 3.09 -12.22
C TYR A 606 5.04 3.38 -12.30
N CYS A 607 5.69 2.96 -13.37
CA CYS A 607 7.12 3.21 -13.57
C CYS A 607 7.46 4.71 -13.67
N LEU A 608 6.51 5.55 -14.09
CA LEU A 608 6.70 7.00 -14.16
C LEU A 608 6.69 7.65 -12.77
N ASN A 609 5.90 7.10 -11.85
CA ASN A 609 5.76 7.63 -10.49
C ASN A 609 6.80 7.06 -9.53
N GLU A 610 7.07 5.76 -9.60
CA GLU A 610 7.88 5.03 -8.61
C GLU A 610 9.18 4.50 -9.20
N GLY A 611 9.34 4.44 -10.53
CA GLY A 611 10.35 3.64 -11.21
C GLY A 611 10.01 2.14 -11.18
N GLY A 612 10.42 1.39 -12.20
CA GLY A 612 10.17 -0.05 -12.30
C GLY A 612 11.41 -0.91 -12.00
N ARG A 613 11.20 -2.20 -11.71
CA ARG A 613 12.26 -3.21 -11.61
C ARG A 613 11.76 -4.55 -12.10
N VAL A 614 12.43 -5.10 -13.12
CA VAL A 614 12.07 -6.40 -13.71
C VAL A 614 13.33 -7.26 -13.83
N VAL A 615 13.24 -8.51 -13.38
CA VAL A 615 14.23 -9.53 -13.69
C VAL A 615 13.70 -10.40 -14.82
N ASN A 616 14.41 -10.44 -15.94
CA ASN A 616 14.01 -11.24 -17.10
C ASN A 616 15.21 -11.94 -17.75
N ILE A 617 14.89 -12.86 -18.65
CA ILE A 617 15.87 -13.65 -19.42
C ILE A 617 15.56 -13.54 -20.91
N ALA A 618 16.62 -13.41 -21.72
CA ALA A 618 16.52 -13.54 -23.18
C ALA A 618 16.71 -15.01 -23.58
N ILE A 619 15.79 -15.56 -24.36
CA ILE A 619 15.81 -16.96 -24.79
C ILE A 619 15.67 -17.12 -26.31
N GLU A 620 16.41 -18.09 -26.81
CA GLU A 620 16.28 -18.61 -28.17
C GLU A 620 15.41 -19.87 -28.12
N LEU A 621 14.63 -20.10 -29.18
CA LEU A 621 13.75 -21.25 -29.28
C LEU A 621 14.33 -22.22 -30.30
N ASN A 622 14.49 -23.49 -29.92
CA ASN A 622 15.08 -24.54 -30.76
C ASN A 622 16.46 -24.12 -31.35
N GLY A 623 17.27 -23.41 -30.55
CA GLY A 623 18.62 -22.98 -30.92
C GLY A 623 18.69 -21.81 -31.91
N GLN A 624 17.59 -21.10 -32.16
CA GLN A 624 17.55 -19.96 -33.08
C GLN A 624 16.80 -18.76 -32.47
N PRO A 625 17.19 -17.52 -32.78
CA PRO A 625 16.35 -16.34 -32.57
C PRO A 625 15.05 -16.47 -33.39
N PRO A 626 13.88 -16.52 -32.74
CA PRO A 626 12.62 -16.81 -33.41
C PRO A 626 12.03 -15.61 -34.17
N ILE A 627 12.56 -14.40 -33.95
CA ILE A 627 12.12 -13.16 -34.62
C ILE A 627 13.19 -12.73 -35.60
N GLN A 628 12.83 -12.59 -36.87
CA GLN A 628 13.76 -12.25 -37.94
C GLN A 628 13.16 -11.23 -38.91
N VAL A 629 13.98 -10.28 -39.33
CA VAL A 629 13.62 -9.21 -40.25
C VAL A 629 14.71 -9.07 -41.30
N TYR A 630 14.30 -8.95 -42.56
CA TYR A 630 15.16 -8.73 -43.71
C TYR A 630 14.76 -7.41 -44.37
N ILE A 631 15.73 -6.53 -44.64
CA ILE A 631 15.50 -5.30 -45.41
C ILE A 631 16.48 -5.28 -46.58
N LYS A 632 15.94 -5.12 -47.79
CA LYS A 632 16.74 -4.95 -49.02
C LYS A 632 16.28 -3.73 -49.82
N PRO A 633 17.15 -3.11 -50.61
CA PRO A 633 16.77 -2.02 -51.51
C PRO A 633 15.75 -2.49 -52.56
N ASN A 634 14.85 -1.59 -52.95
CA ASN A 634 13.93 -1.77 -54.06
C ASN A 634 14.18 -0.68 -55.11
N PRO A 635 14.47 -1.03 -56.38
CA PRO A 635 14.64 -0.04 -57.44
C PRO A 635 13.39 0.80 -57.73
N ALA A 636 12.21 0.28 -57.44
CA ALA A 636 10.97 1.06 -57.53
C ALA A 636 10.83 1.97 -56.31
N ASN A 637 10.34 3.19 -56.49
CA ASN A 637 10.11 4.18 -55.43
C ASN A 637 8.87 3.85 -54.58
N ARG A 638 8.81 2.63 -54.06
CA ARG A 638 7.74 2.12 -53.19
C ARG A 638 8.31 1.26 -52.07
N ILE A 639 7.58 1.18 -50.97
CA ILE A 639 7.92 0.29 -49.86
C ILE A 639 7.07 -0.98 -49.99
N ILE A 640 7.72 -2.15 -49.91
CA ILE A 640 7.01 -3.44 -49.91
C ILE A 640 7.15 -4.05 -48.51
N LEU A 641 6.02 -4.41 -47.90
CA LEU A 641 5.98 -5.14 -46.63
C LEU A 641 5.53 -6.58 -46.90
N ARG A 642 6.25 -7.55 -46.32
CA ARG A 642 5.97 -8.99 -46.47
C ARG A 642 6.03 -9.69 -45.11
N SER A 643 5.04 -10.51 -44.78
CA SER A 643 5.07 -11.40 -43.61
C SER A 643 5.05 -12.85 -44.11
N ILE A 644 6.07 -13.62 -43.72
CA ILE A 644 6.20 -15.02 -44.09
C ILE A 644 5.19 -15.88 -43.32
N ASP A 645 5.05 -15.64 -42.02
CA ASP A 645 4.19 -16.40 -41.11
C ASP A 645 2.69 -16.19 -41.38
N LEU A 646 2.28 -14.99 -41.77
CA LEU A 646 0.89 -14.67 -42.12
C LEU A 646 0.59 -14.81 -43.62
N GLY A 647 1.61 -15.03 -44.46
CA GLY A 647 1.47 -15.12 -45.92
C GLY A 647 0.94 -13.81 -46.55
N ALA A 648 1.21 -12.67 -45.93
CA ALA A 648 0.69 -11.37 -46.35
C ALA A 648 1.75 -10.53 -47.09
N MET A 649 1.28 -9.64 -47.97
CA MET A 649 2.10 -8.64 -48.65
C MET A 649 1.31 -7.35 -48.85
N GLU A 650 1.96 -6.20 -48.70
CA GLU A 650 1.36 -4.87 -48.92
C GLU A 650 2.38 -3.94 -49.59
N ASP A 651 1.94 -3.23 -50.63
CA ASP A 651 2.69 -2.17 -51.29
C ASP A 651 2.27 -0.81 -50.72
N ILE A 652 3.23 0.04 -50.40
CA ILE A 652 3.01 1.39 -49.87
C ILE A 652 3.67 2.39 -50.80
N THR A 653 2.88 3.30 -51.32
CA THR A 653 3.25 4.33 -52.29
C THR A 653 2.95 5.75 -51.79
N THR A 654 2.08 5.89 -50.79
CA THR A 654 1.69 7.19 -50.23
C THR A 654 1.90 7.28 -48.72
N TYR A 655 1.98 8.52 -48.20
CA TYR A 655 2.02 8.75 -46.75
C TYR A 655 0.74 8.26 -46.06
N GLU A 656 -0.43 8.41 -46.68
CA GLU A 656 -1.72 7.97 -46.12
C GLU A 656 -1.72 6.46 -45.86
N GLU A 657 -1.29 5.66 -46.84
CA GLU A 657 -1.14 4.21 -46.71
C GLU A 657 -0.17 3.83 -45.58
N LEU A 658 0.90 4.62 -45.41
CA LEU A 658 1.87 4.44 -44.35
C LEU A 658 1.27 4.76 -42.96
N HIS A 659 0.44 5.80 -42.85
CA HIS A 659 -0.22 6.21 -41.60
C HIS A 659 -1.33 5.25 -41.15
N HIS A 660 -1.77 4.31 -41.98
CA HIS A 660 -2.75 3.26 -41.63
C HIS A 660 -2.19 2.16 -40.69
N PHE A 661 -1.30 2.50 -39.75
CA PHE A 661 -0.73 1.57 -38.78
C PHE A 661 -1.65 1.28 -37.57
N THR A 662 -2.67 2.10 -37.32
CA THR A 662 -3.66 1.88 -36.25
C THR A 662 -4.85 1.01 -36.68
N LYS A 663 -4.88 0.56 -37.95
CA LYS A 663 -5.94 -0.30 -38.48
C LYS A 663 -5.96 -1.65 -37.75
N VAL A 664 -7.08 -1.94 -37.11
CA VAL A 664 -7.28 -3.19 -36.35
C VAL A 664 -7.11 -4.40 -37.27
N GLY A 665 -6.31 -5.38 -36.84
CA GLY A 665 -6.09 -6.63 -37.57
C GLY A 665 -5.12 -6.53 -38.75
N SER A 666 -4.48 -5.38 -38.97
CA SER A 666 -3.44 -5.27 -40.00
C SER A 666 -2.20 -6.11 -39.64
N PRO A 667 -1.69 -6.95 -40.56
CA PRO A 667 -0.44 -7.67 -40.36
C PRO A 667 0.79 -6.74 -40.33
N PHE A 668 0.63 -5.49 -40.79
CA PHE A 668 1.71 -4.54 -41.02
C PHE A 668 1.65 -3.28 -40.16
N SER A 669 0.85 -3.26 -39.08
CA SER A 669 0.82 -2.14 -38.13
C SER A 669 2.21 -1.78 -37.57
N ILE A 670 2.96 -2.78 -37.10
CA ILE A 670 4.29 -2.58 -36.50
C ILE A 670 5.31 -2.02 -37.50
N PRO A 671 5.56 -2.63 -38.68
CA PRO A 671 6.53 -2.10 -39.63
C PRO A 671 6.16 -0.70 -40.16
N LYS A 672 4.87 -0.41 -40.37
CA LYS A 672 4.41 0.93 -40.76
C LYS A 672 4.74 1.98 -39.69
N ALA A 673 4.42 1.69 -38.43
CA ALA A 673 4.77 2.58 -37.32
C ALA A 673 6.30 2.75 -37.18
N ALA A 674 7.09 1.69 -37.40
CA ALA A 674 8.55 1.76 -37.39
C ALA A 674 9.10 2.68 -38.48
N LEU A 675 8.57 2.61 -39.70
CA LEU A 675 8.92 3.49 -40.81
C LEU A 675 8.58 4.95 -40.51
N VAL A 676 7.36 5.22 -40.02
CA VAL A 676 6.94 6.57 -39.60
C VAL A 676 7.92 7.13 -38.56
N LEU A 677 8.22 6.37 -37.50
CA LEU A 677 9.14 6.77 -36.44
C LEU A 677 10.59 6.95 -36.93
N SER A 678 10.95 6.28 -38.02
CA SER A 678 12.28 6.35 -38.65
C SER A 678 12.40 7.49 -39.67
N GLY A 679 11.41 8.39 -39.75
CA GLY A 679 11.45 9.58 -40.59
C GLY A 679 10.90 9.39 -42.00
N PHE A 680 10.22 8.29 -42.31
CA PHE A 680 9.50 8.12 -43.59
C PHE A 680 8.13 8.82 -43.62
N SER A 681 7.90 9.74 -42.68
CA SER A 681 6.69 10.57 -42.59
C SER A 681 7.08 12.02 -42.29
N PRO A 682 6.36 13.02 -42.82
CA PRO A 682 6.66 14.44 -42.60
C PRO A 682 6.67 14.88 -41.13
N ASP A 683 5.98 14.14 -40.26
CA ASP A 683 5.87 14.44 -38.83
C ASP A 683 7.16 14.13 -38.06
N PHE A 684 7.94 13.16 -38.56
CA PHE A 684 9.16 12.66 -37.93
C PHE A 684 10.40 12.89 -38.81
N SER A 685 10.22 13.44 -40.01
CA SER A 685 11.29 13.79 -40.93
C SER A 685 11.78 15.22 -40.69
N ASP A 686 13.10 15.43 -40.73
CA ASP A 686 13.71 16.76 -40.66
C ASP A 686 13.46 17.54 -41.96
N ILE A 687 13.48 16.82 -43.08
CA ILE A 687 13.17 17.35 -44.41
C ILE A 687 11.72 17.02 -44.76
N ARG A 688 10.97 18.03 -45.21
CA ARG A 688 9.60 17.83 -45.70
C ARG A 688 9.60 17.64 -47.21
N TYR A 689 9.09 16.49 -47.66
CA TYR A 689 8.87 16.16 -49.06
C TYR A 689 7.38 16.28 -49.41
N SER A 690 7.06 16.51 -50.68
CA SER A 690 5.67 16.64 -51.14
C SER A 690 4.93 15.30 -51.18
N SER A 691 5.66 14.20 -51.38
CA SER A 691 5.13 12.83 -51.46
C SER A 691 6.13 11.82 -50.92
N LEU A 692 5.66 10.61 -50.59
CA LEU A 692 6.52 9.50 -50.20
C LEU A 692 7.44 9.08 -51.36
N GLU A 693 6.94 9.12 -52.59
CA GLU A 693 7.73 8.81 -53.78
C GLU A 693 8.98 9.72 -53.91
N GLU A 694 8.79 11.03 -53.78
CA GLU A 694 9.90 12.01 -53.83
C GLU A 694 10.93 11.77 -52.71
N GLN A 695 10.45 11.43 -51.51
CA GLN A 695 11.32 11.08 -50.39
C GLN A 695 12.15 9.83 -50.73
N LEU A 696 11.52 8.76 -51.22
CA LEU A 696 12.22 7.52 -51.57
C LEU A 696 13.21 7.73 -52.72
N GLN A 697 12.89 8.56 -53.72
CA GLN A 697 13.82 8.95 -54.76
C GLN A 697 15.07 9.63 -54.18
N THR A 698 14.87 10.55 -53.23
CA THR A 698 15.97 11.25 -52.54
C THR A 698 16.85 10.30 -51.72
N ILE A 699 16.26 9.29 -51.08
CA ILE A 699 16.97 8.26 -50.32
C ILE A 699 17.80 7.33 -51.25
N GLY A 700 17.43 7.24 -52.53
CA GLY A 700 18.09 6.38 -53.52
C GLY A 700 17.33 5.09 -53.83
N GLY A 701 16.00 5.12 -53.72
CA GLY A 701 15.06 4.05 -54.07
C GLY A 701 14.12 3.65 -52.92
N GLY A 702 13.20 2.73 -53.22
CA GLY A 702 12.34 2.10 -52.22
C GLY A 702 13.07 1.02 -51.40
N LEU A 703 12.30 0.30 -50.59
CA LEU A 703 12.81 -0.85 -49.83
C LEU A 703 11.76 -1.95 -49.68
N GLU A 704 12.21 -3.19 -49.49
CA GLU A 704 11.36 -4.33 -49.15
C GLU A 704 11.71 -4.81 -47.73
N ILE A 705 10.73 -4.83 -46.82
CA ILE A 705 10.83 -5.36 -45.47
C ILE A 705 10.11 -6.70 -45.41
N THR A 706 10.86 -7.78 -45.15
CA THR A 706 10.30 -9.12 -44.93
C THR A 706 10.43 -9.52 -43.46
N LEU A 707 9.33 -9.97 -42.88
CA LEU A 707 9.19 -10.32 -41.46
C LEU A 707 8.94 -11.82 -41.31
N LEU A 708 9.53 -12.41 -40.27
CA LEU A 708 9.24 -13.77 -39.81
C LEU A 708 9.14 -13.80 -38.29
N SER A 709 7.97 -14.20 -37.78
CA SER A 709 7.79 -14.59 -36.39
C SER A 709 7.53 -16.09 -36.29
N ALA A 710 8.49 -16.85 -35.76
CA ALA A 710 8.32 -18.29 -35.52
C ALA A 710 7.46 -18.60 -34.28
N ILE A 711 6.78 -17.60 -33.72
CA ILE A 711 5.96 -17.71 -32.51
C ILE A 711 4.56 -17.14 -32.80
N PRO A 712 3.48 -17.84 -32.39
CA PRO A 712 2.12 -17.32 -32.52
C PRO A 712 1.92 -15.99 -31.79
N ALA A 713 1.06 -15.13 -32.33
CA ALA A 713 0.59 -13.95 -31.62
C ALA A 713 -0.10 -14.34 -30.30
N GLY A 714 0.04 -13.51 -29.26
CA GLY A 714 -0.52 -13.80 -27.93
C GLY A 714 0.24 -14.89 -27.16
N SER A 715 1.52 -15.13 -27.49
CA SER A 715 2.39 -16.09 -26.82
C SER A 715 2.77 -15.71 -25.38
N GLY A 716 2.72 -14.42 -25.04
CA GLY A 716 3.22 -13.89 -23.77
C GLY A 716 4.74 -13.77 -23.69
N LEU A 717 5.48 -13.94 -24.79
CA LEU A 717 6.95 -13.86 -24.82
C LEU A 717 7.50 -12.49 -25.29
N GLY A 718 6.65 -11.45 -25.30
CA GLY A 718 7.03 -10.09 -25.74
C GLY A 718 7.27 -9.96 -27.24
N THR A 719 6.68 -10.88 -28.02
CA THR A 719 6.89 -11.00 -29.47
C THR A 719 6.70 -9.69 -30.23
N SER A 720 5.64 -8.92 -29.93
CA SER A 720 5.34 -7.68 -30.65
C SER A 720 6.39 -6.59 -30.44
N SER A 721 6.79 -6.36 -29.20
CA SER A 721 7.81 -5.35 -28.84
C SER A 721 9.18 -5.75 -29.38
N VAL A 722 9.54 -7.03 -29.27
CA VAL A 722 10.80 -7.55 -29.81
C VAL A 722 10.81 -7.46 -31.34
N LEU A 723 9.69 -7.74 -32.01
CA LEU A 723 9.57 -7.56 -33.47
C LEU A 723 9.76 -6.09 -33.85
N ALA A 724 9.10 -5.16 -33.15
CA ALA A 724 9.28 -3.72 -33.35
C ALA A 724 10.75 -3.31 -33.19
N ALA A 725 11.43 -3.76 -32.13
CA ALA A 725 12.84 -3.49 -31.91
C ALA A 725 13.74 -4.10 -33.00
N THR A 726 13.40 -5.29 -33.50
CA THR A 726 14.15 -5.97 -34.57
C THR A 726 14.03 -5.23 -35.89
N ILE A 727 12.84 -4.71 -36.21
CA ILE A 727 12.60 -3.85 -37.39
C ILE A 727 13.36 -2.53 -37.26
N LEU A 728 13.26 -1.86 -36.11
CA LEU A 728 13.98 -0.60 -35.87
C LEU A 728 15.49 -0.78 -35.92
N GLY A 729 16.02 -1.90 -35.43
CA GLY A 729 17.43 -2.26 -35.58
C GLY A 729 17.84 -2.44 -37.04
N ALA A 730 17.03 -3.14 -37.84
CA ALA A 730 17.28 -3.30 -39.26
C ALA A 730 17.20 -1.96 -40.01
N LEU A 731 16.22 -1.11 -39.69
CA LEU A 731 16.07 0.22 -40.27
C LEU A 731 17.23 1.16 -39.90
N SER A 732 17.70 1.10 -38.65
CA SER A 732 18.85 1.87 -38.18
C SER A 732 20.09 1.56 -39.02
N ASP A 733 20.38 0.27 -39.23
CA ASP A 733 21.51 -0.15 -40.06
C ASP A 733 21.28 0.23 -41.53
N PHE A 734 20.13 -0.14 -42.12
CA PHE A 734 19.79 0.16 -43.52
C PHE A 734 19.88 1.65 -43.84
N CYS A 735 19.41 2.50 -42.92
CA CYS A 735 19.32 3.95 -43.12
C CYS A 735 20.54 4.72 -42.60
N GLY A 736 21.51 4.06 -41.96
CA GLY A 736 22.71 4.70 -41.42
C GLY A 736 22.45 5.61 -40.21
N MET A 737 21.45 5.28 -39.38
CA MET A 737 21.02 6.13 -38.26
C MET A 737 21.91 5.99 -37.01
N GLY A 738 22.72 4.93 -36.93
CA GLY A 738 23.69 4.74 -35.85
C GLY A 738 23.08 4.53 -34.46
N TRP A 739 21.83 4.05 -34.37
CA TRP A 739 21.20 3.77 -33.08
C TRP A 739 21.85 2.58 -32.38
N ASP A 740 22.16 2.75 -31.10
CA ASP A 740 22.54 1.65 -30.24
C ASP A 740 21.32 0.86 -29.75
N LYS A 741 21.56 -0.21 -28.99
CA LYS A 741 20.49 -1.07 -28.45
C LYS A 741 19.54 -0.31 -27.51
N ASN A 742 20.03 0.65 -26.74
CA ASN A 742 19.22 1.43 -25.80
C ASN A 742 18.26 2.36 -26.56
N GLU A 743 18.76 3.05 -27.58
CA GLU A 743 17.97 3.92 -28.44
C GLU A 743 16.92 3.12 -29.23
N ILE A 744 17.27 1.93 -29.73
CA ILE A 744 16.31 1.01 -30.36
C ILE A 744 15.19 0.66 -29.38
N CYS A 745 15.51 0.29 -28.14
CA CYS A 745 14.51 -0.02 -27.11
C CYS A 745 13.65 1.21 -26.74
N ARG A 746 14.25 2.40 -26.63
CA ARG A 746 13.54 3.64 -26.37
C ARG A 746 12.54 3.95 -27.48
N ARG A 747 12.97 3.89 -28.74
CA ARG A 747 12.10 4.06 -29.91
C ARG A 747 11.02 3.00 -30.00
N THR A 748 11.32 1.77 -29.57
CA THR A 748 10.33 0.70 -29.49
C THR A 748 9.20 1.04 -28.52
N LEU A 749 9.52 1.59 -27.34
CA LEU A 749 8.50 2.03 -26.38
C LEU A 749 7.55 3.06 -27.00
N ILE A 750 8.11 4.02 -27.74
CA ILE A 750 7.36 5.09 -28.40
C ILE A 750 6.48 4.54 -29.52
N LEU A 751 7.03 3.62 -30.32
CA LEU A 751 6.28 2.91 -31.35
C LEU A 751 5.05 2.20 -30.77
N GLU A 752 5.18 1.56 -29.61
CA GLU A 752 4.02 0.92 -28.96
C GLU A 752 2.95 1.92 -28.52
N GLN A 753 3.34 3.10 -28.06
CA GLN A 753 2.39 4.15 -27.72
C GLN A 753 1.65 4.65 -28.97
N LEU A 754 2.32 4.76 -30.12
CA LEU A 754 1.69 5.06 -31.41
C LEU A 754 0.67 3.98 -31.82
N LEU A 755 0.96 2.70 -31.51
CA LEU A 755 0.06 1.57 -31.78
C LEU A 755 -1.09 1.43 -30.77
N THR A 756 -1.14 2.27 -29.73
CA THR A 756 -2.14 2.25 -28.64
C THR A 756 -2.14 0.98 -27.78
N THR A 757 -1.11 0.14 -27.88
CA THR A 757 -1.02 -1.10 -27.10
C THR A 757 -0.70 -0.84 -25.62
N GLY A 758 -0.07 0.30 -25.31
CA GLY A 758 0.12 0.78 -23.93
C GLY A 758 1.06 -0.10 -23.09
N GLY A 759 2.03 -0.76 -23.74
CA GLY A 759 3.00 -1.63 -23.07
C GLY A 759 4.02 -0.88 -22.21
N GLY A 760 4.68 -1.63 -21.33
CA GLY A 760 5.82 -1.16 -20.55
C GLY A 760 7.14 -1.31 -21.31
N TRP A 761 8.26 -1.13 -20.61
CA TRP A 761 9.59 -1.20 -21.23
C TRP A 761 10.25 -2.58 -21.19
N GLN A 762 9.73 -3.55 -20.43
CA GLN A 762 10.47 -4.78 -20.15
C GLN A 762 10.68 -5.67 -21.39
N ASP A 763 9.76 -5.63 -22.36
CA ASP A 763 9.71 -6.60 -23.45
C ASP A 763 10.86 -6.39 -24.44
N GLN A 764 11.03 -5.15 -24.88
CA GLN A 764 12.10 -4.75 -25.78
C GLN A 764 13.46 -4.90 -25.11
N PHE A 765 13.65 -4.40 -23.89
CA PHE A 765 14.92 -4.56 -23.18
C PHE A 765 15.20 -6.04 -22.88
N GLY A 766 14.15 -6.81 -22.58
CA GLY A 766 14.19 -8.24 -22.32
C GLY A 766 14.70 -9.07 -23.50
N GLY A 767 14.26 -8.78 -24.73
CA GLY A 767 14.68 -9.52 -25.92
C GLY A 767 15.91 -8.93 -26.64
N VAL A 768 16.11 -7.61 -26.62
CA VAL A 768 17.22 -6.97 -27.33
C VAL A 768 18.56 -7.22 -26.63
N LEU A 769 18.56 -7.27 -25.29
CA LEU A 769 19.76 -7.52 -24.50
C LEU A 769 19.88 -8.99 -24.13
N GLN A 770 21.11 -9.51 -24.12
CA GLN A 770 21.41 -10.91 -23.85
C GLN A 770 21.22 -11.30 -22.37
N GLY A 771 21.17 -12.62 -22.14
CA GLY A 771 21.34 -13.23 -20.83
C GLY A 771 20.22 -12.90 -19.83
N ILE A 772 20.58 -13.08 -18.57
CA ILE A 772 19.75 -12.81 -17.39
C ILE A 772 20.11 -11.42 -16.89
N LYS A 773 19.08 -10.63 -16.57
CA LYS A 773 19.27 -9.23 -16.22
C LYS A 773 18.21 -8.73 -15.27
N CYS A 774 18.63 -7.90 -14.34
CA CYS A 774 17.78 -7.02 -13.55
C CYS A 774 17.80 -5.64 -14.21
N ILE A 775 16.65 -5.19 -14.67
CA ILE A 775 16.46 -3.92 -15.37
C ILE A 775 15.66 -2.99 -14.46
N GLU A 776 16.10 -1.75 -14.31
CA GLU A 776 15.54 -0.78 -13.38
C GLU A 776 15.37 0.60 -14.03
N THR A 777 14.27 1.30 -13.76
CA THR A 777 14.10 2.71 -14.14
C THR A 777 13.94 3.61 -12.92
N GLN A 778 14.24 4.90 -13.13
CA GLN A 778 13.89 5.95 -12.17
C GLN A 778 12.51 6.53 -12.48
N GLN A 779 11.98 7.30 -11.53
CA GLN A 779 10.76 8.09 -11.74
C GLN A 779 10.94 9.12 -12.86
N GLY A 780 9.86 9.41 -13.58
CA GLY A 780 9.81 10.41 -14.64
C GLY A 780 9.33 9.87 -15.99
N PHE A 781 9.03 10.78 -16.92
CA PHE A 781 8.63 10.41 -18.29
C PHE A 781 9.78 9.85 -19.12
N GLU A 782 11.02 10.24 -18.79
CA GLU A 782 12.22 9.69 -19.42
C GLU A 782 12.56 8.33 -18.79
N GLN A 783 11.98 7.27 -19.35
CA GLN A 783 12.25 5.89 -18.94
C GLN A 783 13.52 5.38 -19.61
N SER A 784 14.68 5.70 -19.03
CA SER A 784 16.00 5.23 -19.45
C SER A 784 16.50 4.14 -18.49
N PRO A 785 16.35 2.84 -18.80
CA PRO A 785 16.63 1.79 -17.84
C PRO A 785 18.12 1.54 -17.61
N SER A 786 18.48 1.31 -16.35
CA SER A 786 19.76 0.73 -15.95
C SER A 786 19.67 -0.79 -15.99
N VAL A 787 20.73 -1.45 -16.48
CA VAL A 787 20.78 -2.90 -16.66
C VAL A 787 21.92 -3.49 -15.84
N LYS A 788 21.60 -4.48 -15.01
CA LYS A 788 22.55 -5.29 -14.25
C LYS A 788 22.47 -6.73 -14.75
N TRP A 789 23.55 -7.25 -15.30
CA TRP A 789 23.63 -8.66 -15.73
C TRP A 789 23.83 -9.57 -14.53
N LEU A 790 23.13 -10.70 -14.53
CA LEU A 790 23.18 -11.69 -13.46
C LEU A 790 23.91 -12.98 -13.91
N PRO A 791 24.51 -13.75 -12.99
CA PRO A 791 25.18 -15.01 -13.31
C PRO A 791 24.26 -16.02 -13.98
N ASP A 792 24.77 -16.77 -14.97
CA ASP A 792 23.99 -17.70 -15.79
C ASP A 792 24.01 -19.16 -15.31
N MET A 793 24.84 -19.49 -14.32
CA MET A 793 25.05 -20.84 -13.78
C MET A 793 23.74 -21.59 -13.51
N LEU A 794 22.76 -20.93 -12.90
CA LEU A 794 21.45 -21.53 -12.58
C LEU A 794 20.63 -21.94 -13.80
N PHE A 795 21.00 -21.50 -15.00
CA PHE A 795 20.28 -21.79 -16.25
C PHE A 795 21.14 -22.59 -17.24
N THR A 796 22.46 -22.61 -17.07
CA THR A 796 23.41 -23.20 -18.02
C THR A 796 24.01 -24.51 -17.54
N GLU A 797 24.18 -24.71 -16.22
CA GLU A 797 24.75 -25.93 -15.67
C GLU A 797 23.84 -27.15 -15.96
N PRO A 798 24.40 -28.33 -16.28
CA PRO A 798 23.61 -29.50 -16.71
C PRO A 798 22.52 -29.92 -15.72
N GLU A 799 22.80 -29.80 -14.41
CA GLU A 799 21.87 -30.15 -13.34
C GLU A 799 20.62 -29.26 -13.33
N TYR A 800 20.75 -27.96 -13.60
CA TYR A 800 19.62 -27.02 -13.59
C TYR A 800 18.99 -26.80 -14.97
N LYS A 801 19.81 -26.83 -16.03
CA LYS A 801 19.36 -26.60 -17.42
C LYS A 801 18.20 -27.52 -17.80
N SER A 802 18.25 -28.78 -17.38
CA SER A 802 17.21 -29.78 -17.67
C SER A 802 15.91 -29.57 -16.89
N CYS A 803 15.96 -28.81 -15.78
CA CYS A 803 14.82 -28.49 -14.92
C CYS A 803 13.99 -27.31 -15.44
N HIS A 804 14.53 -26.48 -16.33
CA HIS A 804 13.79 -25.39 -16.93
C HIS A 804 12.99 -25.86 -18.14
N LEU A 805 11.67 -25.69 -18.07
CA LEU A 805 10.74 -26.19 -19.08
C LEU A 805 9.89 -25.06 -19.64
N LEU A 806 9.68 -25.09 -20.96
CA LEU A 806 8.80 -24.18 -21.67
C LEU A 806 7.72 -24.96 -22.41
N TYR A 807 6.46 -24.68 -22.09
CA TYR A 807 5.31 -25.38 -22.64
C TYR A 807 4.35 -24.39 -23.30
N TYR A 808 4.12 -24.52 -24.60
CA TYR A 808 3.07 -23.77 -25.27
C TYR A 808 1.73 -24.40 -24.90
N THR A 809 0.83 -23.64 -24.28
CA THR A 809 -0.46 -24.18 -23.83
C THR A 809 -1.49 -24.31 -24.94
N GLY A 810 -1.30 -23.64 -26.08
CA GLY A 810 -2.30 -23.55 -27.15
C GLY A 810 -3.52 -22.69 -26.82
N ILE A 811 -3.61 -22.15 -25.60
CA ILE A 811 -4.66 -21.23 -25.15
C ILE A 811 -4.17 -19.82 -25.41
N THR A 812 -4.88 -19.04 -26.21
CA THR A 812 -4.53 -17.64 -26.49
C THR A 812 -5.69 -16.72 -26.10
N ARG A 813 -5.36 -15.58 -25.51
CA ARG A 813 -6.29 -14.46 -25.24
C ARG A 813 -5.60 -13.14 -25.53
N THR A 814 -6.39 -12.14 -25.92
CA THR A 814 -5.90 -10.78 -26.06
C THR A 814 -5.67 -10.15 -24.69
N ALA A 815 -4.41 -9.81 -24.40
CA ALA A 815 -4.02 -9.18 -23.13
C ALA A 815 -4.53 -7.74 -22.94
N LYS A 816 -5.13 -7.13 -23.98
CA LYS A 816 -5.52 -5.71 -24.01
C LYS A 816 -6.47 -5.33 -22.87
N ASN A 817 -7.43 -6.19 -22.54
CA ASN A 817 -8.40 -5.89 -21.49
C ASN A 817 -7.79 -6.00 -20.09
N ILE A 818 -6.94 -7.01 -19.86
CA ILE A 818 -6.21 -7.19 -18.58
C ILE A 818 -5.31 -5.98 -18.33
N LEU A 819 -4.56 -5.55 -19.35
CA LEU A 819 -3.68 -4.40 -19.27
C LEU A 819 -4.45 -3.11 -18.97
N ALA A 820 -5.57 -2.88 -19.66
CA ALA A 820 -6.39 -1.69 -19.44
C ALA A 820 -6.92 -1.61 -18.01
N GLU A 821 -7.45 -2.71 -17.44
CA GLU A 821 -8.00 -2.71 -16.08
C GLU A 821 -6.93 -2.47 -15.01
N ILE A 822 -5.77 -3.10 -15.12
CA ILE A 822 -4.65 -2.87 -14.18
C ILE A 822 -4.19 -1.41 -14.25
N VAL A 823 -4.02 -0.86 -15.46
CA VAL A 823 -3.58 0.53 -15.64
C VAL A 823 -4.62 1.53 -15.12
N LYS A 824 -5.93 1.24 -15.24
CA LYS A 824 -6.98 2.05 -14.60
C LYS A 824 -6.82 2.09 -13.08
N GLY A 825 -6.53 0.95 -12.45
CA GLY A 825 -6.23 0.88 -11.02
C GLY A 825 -5.03 1.76 -10.63
N MET A 826 -3.98 1.77 -11.46
CA MET A 826 -2.82 2.65 -11.27
C MET A 826 -3.18 4.14 -11.41
N PHE A 827 -3.98 4.52 -12.40
CA PHE A 827 -4.46 5.90 -12.56
C PHE A 827 -5.34 6.36 -11.39
N LEU A 828 -6.11 5.45 -10.80
CA LEU A 828 -6.97 5.73 -9.66
C LEU A 828 -6.23 5.66 -8.31
N ASN A 829 -4.91 5.41 -8.32
CA ASN A 829 -4.13 5.16 -7.11
C ASN A 829 -4.79 4.12 -6.18
N GLU A 830 -5.34 3.04 -6.73
CA GLU A 830 -6.02 2.03 -5.92
C GLU A 830 -5.03 1.41 -4.91
N THR A 831 -5.34 1.50 -3.62
CA THR A 831 -4.42 1.15 -2.51
C THR A 831 -3.85 -0.25 -2.68
N LYS A 832 -4.71 -1.24 -3.00
CA LYS A 832 -4.32 -2.64 -3.13
C LYS A 832 -3.36 -2.86 -4.31
N HIS A 833 -3.65 -2.26 -5.47
CA HIS A 833 -2.78 -2.37 -6.64
C HIS A 833 -1.43 -1.69 -6.42
N LEU A 834 -1.40 -0.48 -5.86
CA LEU A 834 -0.14 0.22 -5.61
C LEU A 834 0.73 -0.51 -4.59
N HIS A 835 0.12 -1.06 -3.52
CA HIS A 835 0.84 -1.87 -2.54
C HIS A 835 1.44 -3.12 -3.17
N LEU A 836 0.64 -3.86 -3.95
CA LEU A 836 1.09 -5.06 -4.63
C LEU A 836 2.21 -4.77 -5.64
N LEU A 837 2.10 -3.70 -6.44
CA LEU A 837 3.14 -3.32 -7.40
C LEU A 837 4.45 -2.93 -6.69
N LYS A 838 4.37 -2.27 -5.54
CA LYS A 838 5.54 -2.00 -4.70
C LYS A 838 6.19 -3.31 -4.21
N GLU A 839 5.38 -4.25 -3.74
CA GLU A 839 5.87 -5.57 -3.32
C GLU A 839 6.48 -6.35 -4.50
N MET A 840 5.90 -6.27 -5.70
CA MET A 840 6.44 -6.90 -6.91
C MET A 840 7.81 -6.31 -7.30
N LYS A 841 7.99 -5.00 -7.11
CA LYS A 841 9.26 -4.31 -7.35
C LYS A 841 10.35 -4.74 -6.34
N GLU A 842 9.98 -4.86 -5.07
CA GLU A 842 10.86 -5.39 -4.02
C GLU A 842 11.21 -6.86 -4.28
N HIS A 843 10.21 -7.68 -4.63
CA HIS A 843 10.35 -9.10 -4.97
C HIS A 843 11.31 -9.35 -6.15
N ALA A 844 11.37 -8.44 -7.12
CA ALA A 844 12.36 -8.51 -8.19
C ALA A 844 13.80 -8.34 -7.68
N ALA A 845 14.00 -7.57 -6.62
CA ALA A 845 15.29 -7.48 -5.91
C ALA A 845 15.64 -8.82 -5.25
N ASP A 846 14.68 -9.40 -4.52
CA ASP A 846 14.86 -10.69 -3.83
C ASP A 846 15.27 -11.79 -4.81
N LEU A 847 14.62 -11.84 -5.99
CA LEU A 847 14.96 -12.78 -7.06
C LEU A 847 16.36 -12.53 -7.62
N SER A 848 16.71 -11.27 -7.85
CA SER A 848 18.05 -10.89 -8.32
C SER A 848 19.12 -11.36 -7.35
N ASP A 849 18.92 -11.17 -6.05
CA ASP A 849 19.84 -11.60 -5.00
C ASP A 849 19.93 -13.13 -4.89
N ALA A 850 18.82 -13.84 -5.06
CA ALA A 850 18.81 -15.31 -5.07
C ALA A 850 19.62 -15.88 -6.25
N ILE A 851 19.51 -15.27 -7.43
CA ILE A 851 20.30 -15.65 -8.61
C ILE A 851 21.78 -15.34 -8.37
N GLN A 852 22.09 -14.17 -7.81
CA GLN A 852 23.46 -13.77 -7.50
C GLN A 852 24.15 -14.71 -6.51
N LYS A 853 23.40 -15.26 -5.55
CA LYS A 853 23.87 -16.25 -4.56
C LYS A 853 23.91 -17.70 -5.08
N GLY A 854 23.36 -17.98 -6.26
CA GLY A 854 23.32 -19.33 -6.82
C GLY A 854 22.33 -20.28 -6.12
N CYS A 855 21.25 -19.75 -5.54
CA CYS A 855 20.27 -20.56 -4.80
C CYS A 855 19.12 -21.06 -5.71
N PHE A 856 19.28 -22.22 -6.34
CA PHE A 856 18.26 -22.78 -7.27
C PHE A 856 16.87 -23.04 -6.64
N PRO A 857 16.75 -23.63 -5.43
CA PRO A 857 15.44 -23.82 -4.80
C PRO A 857 14.72 -22.50 -4.56
N THR A 858 15.45 -21.50 -4.06
CA THR A 858 14.93 -20.15 -3.81
C THR A 858 14.48 -19.46 -5.09
N LEU A 859 15.23 -19.59 -6.20
CA LEU A 859 14.82 -19.11 -7.53
C LEU A 859 13.43 -19.66 -7.90
N GLY A 860 13.24 -20.98 -7.77
CA GLY A 860 11.96 -21.62 -8.06
C GLY A 860 10.81 -21.11 -7.20
N THR A 861 11.00 -21.03 -5.88
CA THR A 861 10.00 -20.50 -4.94
C THR A 861 9.65 -19.04 -5.23
N LEU A 862 10.62 -18.20 -5.57
CA LEU A 862 10.37 -16.79 -5.89
C LEU A 862 9.66 -16.62 -7.24
N VAL A 863 9.91 -17.48 -8.23
CA VAL A 863 9.11 -17.52 -9.47
C VAL A 863 7.66 -17.94 -9.17
N LYS A 864 7.45 -18.91 -8.27
CA LYS A 864 6.09 -19.28 -7.79
C LYS A 864 5.41 -18.10 -7.08
N LYS A 865 6.14 -17.31 -6.28
CA LYS A 865 5.62 -16.09 -5.65
C LYS A 865 5.16 -15.07 -6.70
N THR A 866 5.91 -14.89 -7.80
CA THR A 866 5.47 -14.00 -8.90
C THR A 866 4.16 -14.45 -9.54
N TRP A 867 3.92 -15.76 -9.67
CA TRP A 867 2.63 -16.27 -10.13
C TRP A 867 1.48 -15.85 -9.21
N THR A 868 1.66 -15.99 -7.90
CA THR A 868 0.67 -15.57 -6.90
C THR A 868 0.43 -14.06 -6.93
N GLN A 869 1.49 -13.25 -7.09
CA GLN A 869 1.39 -11.80 -7.20
C GLN A 869 0.61 -11.38 -8.46
N ASN A 870 0.87 -12.00 -9.62
CA ASN A 870 0.11 -11.73 -10.85
C ASN A 870 -1.38 -12.06 -10.67
N LYS A 871 -1.69 -13.16 -9.97
CA LYS A 871 -3.08 -13.55 -9.64
C LYS A 871 -3.78 -12.54 -8.75
N ALA A 872 -3.05 -11.98 -7.78
CA ALA A 872 -3.56 -10.94 -6.90
C ALA A 872 -3.80 -9.61 -7.64
N LEU A 873 -3.04 -9.34 -8.71
CA LEU A 873 -3.14 -8.11 -9.50
C LEU A 873 -4.40 -8.10 -10.35
N ASP A 874 -4.67 -9.18 -11.08
CA ASP A 874 -5.91 -9.38 -11.82
C ASP A 874 -6.21 -10.88 -12.04
N ARG A 875 -7.45 -11.29 -11.81
CA ARG A 875 -7.88 -12.69 -11.95
C ARG A 875 -7.80 -13.20 -13.39
N GLY A 876 -7.89 -12.30 -14.37
CA GLY A 876 -7.78 -12.62 -15.80
C GLY A 876 -6.38 -13.10 -16.19
N THR A 877 -5.36 -12.83 -15.37
CA THR A 877 -3.98 -13.27 -15.64
C THR A 877 -3.80 -14.79 -15.52
N ASN A 878 -4.59 -15.49 -14.69
CA ASN A 878 -4.51 -16.94 -14.47
C ASN A 878 -5.88 -17.63 -14.69
N PRO A 879 -6.25 -17.95 -15.93
CA PRO A 879 -7.51 -18.66 -16.20
C PRO A 879 -7.54 -20.06 -15.59
N GLU A 880 -8.74 -20.54 -15.23
CA GLU A 880 -8.95 -21.89 -14.67
C GLU A 880 -8.34 -23.02 -15.53
N ALA A 881 -8.36 -22.87 -16.86
CA ALA A 881 -7.74 -23.84 -17.76
C ALA A 881 -6.22 -23.96 -17.55
N ILE A 882 -5.54 -22.86 -17.19
CA ILE A 882 -4.11 -22.87 -16.86
C ILE A 882 -3.90 -23.41 -15.45
N GLU A 883 -4.76 -23.06 -14.49
CA GLU A 883 -4.70 -23.66 -13.15
C GLU A 883 -4.86 -25.18 -13.17
N ALA A 884 -5.75 -25.71 -13.99
CA ALA A 884 -5.95 -27.15 -14.16
C ALA A 884 -4.70 -27.86 -14.70
N LEU A 885 -3.89 -27.19 -15.54
CA LEU A 885 -2.58 -27.73 -15.97
C LEU A 885 -1.58 -27.73 -14.82
N ILE A 886 -1.54 -26.64 -14.06
CA ILE A 886 -0.64 -26.47 -12.92
C ILE A 886 -0.93 -27.51 -11.83
N ARG A 887 -2.20 -27.78 -11.51
CA ARG A 887 -2.59 -28.78 -10.50
C ARG A 887 -2.06 -30.19 -10.81
N GLN A 888 -1.83 -30.52 -12.08
CA GLN A 888 -1.27 -31.83 -12.48
C GLN A 888 0.24 -31.95 -12.23
N ILE A 889 0.94 -30.83 -12.08
CA ILE A 889 2.41 -30.79 -12.06
C ILE A 889 3.00 -30.09 -10.82
N ASP A 890 2.18 -29.47 -9.97
CA ASP A 890 2.63 -28.66 -8.82
C ASP A 890 3.59 -29.44 -7.90
N ASP A 891 3.30 -30.72 -7.63
CA ASP A 891 4.13 -31.58 -6.78
C ASP A 891 5.55 -31.82 -7.34
N TYR A 892 5.77 -31.60 -8.63
CA TYR A 892 7.05 -31.80 -9.31
C TYR A 892 7.78 -30.48 -9.61
N ALA A 893 7.12 -29.34 -9.43
CA ALA A 893 7.67 -28.03 -9.73
C ALA A 893 8.07 -27.27 -8.46
N LEU A 894 9.16 -26.50 -8.54
CA LEU A 894 9.50 -25.47 -7.55
C LEU A 894 8.69 -24.20 -7.80
N GLY A 895 8.47 -23.88 -9.08
CA GLY A 895 7.66 -22.74 -9.49
C GLY A 895 7.36 -22.72 -10.97
N TYR A 896 6.42 -21.86 -11.35
CA TYR A 896 5.93 -21.72 -12.71
C TYR A 896 5.26 -20.38 -12.88
N LYS A 897 5.15 -19.90 -14.12
CA LYS A 897 4.37 -18.71 -14.47
C LYS A 897 4.08 -18.59 -15.96
N LEU A 898 3.08 -17.78 -16.27
CA LEU A 898 2.92 -17.23 -17.62
C LEU A 898 3.91 -16.05 -17.79
N PRO A 899 4.82 -16.07 -18.79
CA PRO A 899 5.88 -15.05 -18.96
C PRO A 899 5.47 -13.66 -19.45
N GLY A 900 4.18 -13.36 -19.51
CA GLY A 900 3.67 -12.10 -20.06
C GLY A 900 2.46 -11.62 -19.25
N ALA A 901 1.62 -10.78 -19.87
CA ALA A 901 0.45 -10.21 -19.22
C ALA A 901 -0.59 -11.23 -18.70
N GLY A 902 -0.45 -12.52 -19.02
CA GLY A 902 -1.31 -13.60 -18.56
C GLY A 902 -2.44 -13.95 -19.53
N GLY A 903 -3.39 -14.76 -19.08
CA GLY A 903 -4.56 -15.18 -19.85
C GLY A 903 -4.33 -16.33 -20.83
N GLY A 904 -3.09 -16.76 -21.06
CA GLY A 904 -2.72 -17.86 -21.94
C GLY A 904 -1.28 -17.75 -22.45
N GLY A 905 -0.94 -18.49 -23.50
CA GLY A 905 0.36 -18.46 -24.17
C GLY A 905 1.29 -19.57 -23.70
N TYR A 906 2.54 -19.22 -23.40
CA TYR A 906 3.52 -20.15 -22.86
C TYR A 906 3.46 -20.23 -21.33
N LEU A 907 3.68 -21.42 -20.80
CA LEU A 907 3.91 -21.69 -19.38
C LEU A 907 5.39 -22.02 -19.19
N TYR A 908 6.09 -21.19 -18.42
CA TYR A 908 7.45 -21.46 -17.96
C TYR A 908 7.39 -22.17 -16.62
N MET A 909 8.20 -23.23 -16.44
CA MET A 909 8.23 -24.06 -15.24
C MET A 909 9.67 -24.35 -14.83
N ILE A 910 9.88 -24.45 -13.52
CA ILE A 910 11.12 -24.89 -12.90
C ILE A 910 10.82 -26.17 -12.13
N ALA A 911 11.31 -27.31 -12.61
CA ALA A 911 11.20 -28.59 -11.93
C ALA A 911 12.10 -28.64 -10.69
N LYS A 912 11.77 -29.50 -9.72
CA LYS A 912 12.60 -29.74 -8.52
C LYS A 912 13.99 -30.28 -8.85
N ASP A 913 14.05 -31.19 -9.80
CA ASP A 913 15.25 -31.91 -10.24
C ASP A 913 15.01 -32.48 -11.66
N PRO A 914 16.02 -33.10 -12.30
CA PRO A 914 15.87 -33.66 -13.65
C PRO A 914 14.83 -34.78 -13.75
N GLU A 915 14.61 -35.58 -12.70
CA GLU A 915 13.61 -36.66 -12.72
C GLU A 915 12.18 -36.08 -12.69
N ALA A 916 11.96 -35.08 -11.85
CA ALA A 916 10.73 -34.31 -11.81
C ALA A 916 10.44 -33.66 -13.15
N ALA A 917 11.46 -33.13 -13.85
CA ALA A 917 11.31 -32.56 -15.19
C ALA A 917 10.80 -33.60 -16.21
N VAL A 918 11.30 -34.84 -16.15
CA VAL A 918 10.82 -35.95 -17.00
C VAL A 918 9.36 -36.29 -16.69
N LYS A 919 8.98 -36.32 -15.40
CA LYS A 919 7.59 -36.57 -14.98
C LYS A 919 6.64 -35.48 -15.51
N ILE A 920 7.01 -34.20 -15.37
CA ILE A 920 6.25 -33.06 -15.90
C ILE A 920 6.06 -33.21 -17.41
N LYS A 921 7.15 -33.49 -18.15
CA LYS A 921 7.10 -33.70 -19.60
C LYS A 921 6.13 -34.81 -19.97
N ARG A 922 6.24 -35.97 -19.32
CA ARG A 922 5.36 -37.11 -19.55
C ARG A 922 3.90 -36.76 -19.30
N THR A 923 3.58 -36.16 -18.16
CA THR A 923 2.19 -35.81 -17.77
C THR A 923 1.55 -34.87 -18.78
N LEU A 924 2.22 -33.77 -19.15
CA LEU A 924 1.65 -32.76 -20.06
C LEU A 924 1.64 -33.18 -21.54
N THR A 925 2.46 -34.17 -21.91
CA THR A 925 2.40 -34.78 -23.25
C THR A 925 1.29 -35.83 -23.35
N GLN A 926 1.00 -36.56 -22.27
CA GLN A 926 -0.08 -37.55 -22.25
C GLN A 926 -1.47 -36.89 -22.10
N ASN A 927 -1.55 -35.77 -21.40
CA ASN A 927 -2.80 -35.03 -21.14
C ASN A 927 -2.72 -33.59 -21.66
N PRO A 928 -2.54 -33.37 -22.98
CA PRO A 928 -2.49 -32.01 -23.51
C PRO A 928 -3.87 -31.35 -23.45
N PRO A 929 -3.96 -30.05 -23.11
CA PRO A 929 -5.24 -29.34 -23.07
C PRO A 929 -5.89 -29.19 -24.44
N ASN A 930 -5.10 -29.24 -25.52
CA ASN A 930 -5.54 -29.15 -26.91
C ASN A 930 -4.44 -29.66 -27.87
N LYS A 931 -4.77 -29.78 -29.15
CA LYS A 931 -3.87 -30.30 -30.19
C LYS A 931 -2.64 -29.44 -30.47
N LEU A 932 -2.65 -28.16 -30.07
CA LEU A 932 -1.54 -27.24 -30.30
C LEU A 932 -0.51 -27.29 -29.16
N ALA A 933 -0.90 -27.81 -28.01
CA ALA A 933 -0.09 -27.76 -26.81
C ALA A 933 1.14 -28.67 -26.90
N ARG A 934 2.32 -28.14 -26.59
CA ARG A 934 3.60 -28.83 -26.81
C ARG A 934 4.75 -28.20 -26.04
N PHE A 935 5.76 -29.00 -25.72
CA PHE A 935 7.04 -28.48 -25.24
C PHE A 935 7.83 -27.83 -26.37
N VAL A 936 8.55 -26.77 -26.02
CA VAL A 936 9.48 -26.07 -26.93
C VAL A 936 10.84 -26.03 -26.25
N GLU A 937 11.90 -26.34 -27.00
CA GLU A 937 13.25 -26.22 -26.48
C GLU A 937 13.60 -24.74 -26.33
N MET A 938 14.15 -24.37 -25.18
CA MET A 938 14.64 -23.03 -24.94
C MET A 938 16.10 -23.06 -24.48
N THR A 939 16.85 -22.05 -24.89
CA THR A 939 18.23 -21.83 -24.47
C THR A 939 18.45 -20.35 -24.18
N LEU A 940 19.29 -20.04 -23.20
CA LEU A 940 19.63 -18.67 -22.85
C LEU A 940 20.40 -18.01 -24.01
N SER A 941 19.93 -16.86 -24.49
CA SER A 941 20.62 -16.14 -25.56
C SER A 941 21.83 -15.39 -25.02
N LYS A 942 23.00 -15.60 -25.66
CA LYS A 942 24.25 -14.92 -25.29
C LYS A 942 24.50 -13.62 -26.07
N LYS A 943 23.69 -13.32 -27.08
CA LYS A 943 23.92 -12.20 -28.01
C LYS A 943 22.83 -11.13 -28.02
N GLY A 944 21.58 -11.49 -27.70
CA GLY A 944 20.45 -10.58 -27.85
C GLY A 944 20.19 -10.26 -29.33
N LEU A 945 19.71 -9.03 -29.61
CA LEU A 945 19.56 -8.50 -30.97
C LEU A 945 20.90 -8.54 -31.72
N GLN A 946 20.87 -9.10 -32.92
CA GLN A 946 21.98 -9.16 -33.87
C GLN A 946 21.54 -8.57 -35.20
N ILE A 947 22.41 -7.76 -35.80
CA ILE A 947 22.21 -7.18 -37.14
C ILE A 947 23.46 -7.51 -37.96
N SER A 948 23.26 -7.99 -39.18
CA SER A 948 24.32 -8.34 -40.12
C SER A 948 23.92 -7.96 -41.54
N ARG A 949 24.90 -7.73 -42.41
CA ARG A 949 24.70 -7.53 -43.86
C ARG A 949 25.24 -8.75 -44.61
N SER A 950 24.67 -9.04 -45.78
CA SER A 950 25.19 -10.03 -46.74
C SER A 950 26.45 -9.58 -47.45
#